data_AF-A0A542CZB1-F1
#
_entry.id   AF-A0A542CZB1-F1
#
_cell.length_a   1.000
_cell.length_b   1.000
_cell.length_c   1.000
_cell.angle_alpha   90.00
_cell.angle_beta   90.00
_cell.angle_gamma   90.00
#
_symmetry.space_group_name_H-M   'P 1'
#
loop_
_entity.id
_entity.type
_entity.pdbx_description
1 polymer ?
#
loop_
_entity_poly.entity_id
_entity_poly.type
_entity_poly.pdbx_seq_one_letter_code
_entity_poly.pdbx_strand_id
1 'polypeptide(L)'
;MWYKTGTINLTANSPTVTGTGTSWADAKFGVMPGMILLAPDNKLYEVKQVNSNTSLILNSNYTGSTANGQSYAIITTYEGDISQFSARFAAMLTFFQGSRNDTVTWFTGTGDMTFTKDDGTKLTVPTLAKIQADSLSRTTTLDQNIASSVLFSKPIRLASVTTPEFTPTTQGAWVSWNRATTAAGGLAAATDFINNKGSGIGGFNWWNTNSTDTTLCAYLSPAGNFVAKGQLTSTGDMLMNVSPSTANILIRFRDSGGVEKSAVYAQTDTGAMNIRWNGTANTASFRPDGFVALSNGLVLGNAFTAAEKVPDLGALPFVFRGGDRADLVHPNNANIATSNGFSVVSTATTGLASNVKYGVPVFSVNTRAGTAQFLNGLKVAGLEVIKSGEYGIGGVAKKLPLENTLSAIAELGTGKYVVWSGSNDMPIPSVAFALDWNYVANTAGGSGVLTATAVITAPSTYDVQYRNTLRNGVWQGWVKAWDTNNLVNPLRVSDYGLGGTTAITIADANAAGNNQFIRFNTNTPSSPSTTAAWAGISGGFNDNVRFQMVWGQGSTTNELRTRVRITDGTWSTWANLWHSTNTTIDANGFLKKASPIARLSSNPEKMADEYLDGFTLSGLVAVNSEAEGITAERVAVGEYKVSGSLGFAVEGWNIEVPQDVNGNRLCFVSTEVAEDGTITVKVSKRRFDIDTAAIVAGEPMDIPEGRWIDLRLQMPPVDEDNTIDMEEPESENREGEITTD
;
A
#
# COMPACT_ATOMS: atom_id res chain seq x y z
N MET A 1 70.73 35.83 61.11
CA MET A 1 69.70 36.90 61.15
C MET A 1 69.40 37.23 62.62
N TRP A 2 69.05 38.48 62.94
CA TRP A 2 68.92 38.95 64.33
C TRP A 2 67.50 39.45 64.62
N TYR A 3 66.89 39.01 65.73
CA TYR A 3 65.64 39.54 66.24
C TYR A 3 65.92 40.66 67.25
N LYS A 4 65.35 41.84 67.01
CA LYS A 4 65.60 43.07 67.80
C LYS A 4 64.33 43.81 68.20
N THR A 5 63.16 43.25 67.90
CA THR A 5 61.88 43.94 68.10
C THR A 5 61.49 43.90 69.58
N GLY A 6 61.12 45.07 70.12
CA GLY A 6 60.76 45.27 71.53
C GLY A 6 61.95 45.61 72.43
N THR A 7 61.73 45.68 73.74
CA THR A 7 62.76 45.92 74.76
C THR A 7 62.73 44.85 75.85
N ILE A 8 63.83 44.69 76.59
CA ILE A 8 63.94 43.69 77.67
C ILE A 8 64.27 44.29 79.03
N ASN A 9 63.85 43.56 80.07
CA ASN A 9 64.15 43.79 81.47
C ASN A 9 64.96 42.60 82.00
N LEU A 10 66.08 42.90 82.65
CA LEU A 10 67.06 41.97 83.19
C LEU A 10 67.33 42.30 84.66
N THR A 11 67.31 41.30 85.54
CA THR A 11 67.59 41.46 86.97
C THR A 11 68.93 40.79 87.31
N ALA A 12 69.81 41.48 88.04
CA ALA A 12 71.11 40.95 88.45
C ALA A 12 70.97 39.61 89.19
N ASN A 13 71.83 38.65 88.87
CA ASN A 13 71.81 37.28 89.40
C ASN A 13 70.50 36.50 89.16
N SER A 14 69.69 36.88 88.17
CA SER A 14 68.49 36.15 87.75
C SER A 14 68.64 35.60 86.33
N PRO A 15 68.14 34.39 86.02
CA PRO A 15 68.11 33.88 84.64
C PRO A 15 66.89 34.37 83.87
N THR A 16 65.89 34.96 84.52
CA THR A 16 64.64 35.34 83.86
C THR A 16 64.76 36.68 83.14
N VAL A 17 64.33 36.72 81.87
CA VAL A 17 64.23 37.93 81.06
C VAL A 17 62.77 38.16 80.71
N THR A 18 62.31 39.40 80.92
CA THR A 18 60.95 39.80 80.52
C THR A 18 61.02 40.84 79.42
N GLY A 19 60.24 40.66 78.37
CA GLY A 19 60.18 41.50 77.19
C GLY A 19 58.91 42.34 77.16
N THR A 20 58.99 43.55 76.60
CA THR A 20 57.83 44.40 76.30
C THR A 20 57.80 44.69 74.81
N GLY A 21 56.65 44.44 74.16
CA GLY A 21 56.51 44.56 72.70
C GLY A 21 57.26 43.48 71.91
N THR A 22 57.59 42.36 72.55
CA THR A 22 58.28 41.21 71.94
C THR A 22 57.29 40.12 71.53
N SER A 23 57.67 39.27 70.56
CA SER A 23 56.85 38.14 70.09
C SER A 23 57.69 36.86 70.01
N TRP A 24 58.35 36.52 71.11
CA TRP A 24 59.32 35.41 71.17
C TRP A 24 58.73 34.01 70.97
N ALA A 25 57.45 33.79 71.27
CA ALA A 25 56.81 32.48 71.09
C ALA A 25 56.15 32.32 69.71
N ASP A 26 56.13 33.36 68.88
CA ASP A 26 55.72 33.24 67.49
C ASP A 26 56.85 32.59 66.67
N ALA A 27 56.58 31.35 66.23
CA ALA A 27 57.52 30.51 65.50
C ALA A 27 58.07 31.17 64.21
N LYS A 28 57.37 32.17 63.66
CA LYS A 28 57.84 32.92 62.48
C LYS A 28 59.14 33.67 62.73
N PHE A 29 59.37 34.17 63.95
CA PHE A 29 60.54 34.99 64.29
C PHE A 29 61.77 34.19 64.76
N GLY A 30 61.61 32.90 65.05
CA GLY A 30 62.73 31.96 65.27
C GLY A 30 63.49 32.13 66.59
N VAL A 31 62.85 32.69 67.64
CA VAL A 31 63.43 32.73 69.00
C VAL A 31 63.05 31.45 69.74
N MET A 32 64.03 30.68 70.23
CA MET A 32 63.81 29.38 70.87
C MET A 32 64.99 29.01 71.79
N PRO A 33 64.88 27.92 72.59
CA PRO A 33 65.99 27.37 73.35
C PRO A 33 67.27 27.16 72.52
N GLY A 34 68.43 27.46 73.09
CA GLY A 34 69.75 27.38 72.45
C GLY A 34 70.19 28.65 71.70
N MET A 35 69.30 29.63 71.50
CA MET A 35 69.65 30.87 70.80
C MET A 35 70.43 31.84 71.69
N ILE A 36 71.29 32.65 71.09
CA ILE A 36 72.16 33.56 71.84
C ILE A 36 71.50 34.94 71.93
N LEU A 37 71.29 35.41 73.15
CA LEU A 37 70.89 36.77 73.48
C LEU A 37 72.14 37.60 73.79
N LEU A 38 72.32 38.69 73.04
CA LEU A 38 73.29 39.73 73.37
C LEU A 38 72.62 40.72 74.33
N ALA A 39 73.15 40.76 75.56
CA ALA A 39 72.62 41.61 76.62
C ALA A 39 73.34 42.98 76.66
N PRO A 40 72.79 43.99 77.37
CA PRO A 40 73.31 45.35 77.38
C PRO A 40 74.69 45.50 78.02
N ASP A 41 75.12 44.51 78.81
CA ASP A 41 76.49 44.40 79.36
C ASP A 41 77.53 43.94 78.31
N ASN A 42 77.13 43.85 77.03
CA ASN A 42 77.90 43.33 75.89
C ASN A 42 78.36 41.88 76.04
N LYS A 43 77.73 41.12 76.95
CA LYS A 43 77.97 39.68 77.07
C LYS A 43 76.88 38.88 76.39
N LEU A 44 77.25 37.66 76.01
CA LEU A 44 76.38 36.71 75.34
C LEU A 44 75.80 35.74 76.37
N TYR A 45 74.48 35.57 76.33
CA TYR A 45 73.74 34.64 77.17
C TYR A 45 72.93 33.68 76.31
N GLU A 46 72.96 32.39 76.63
CA GLU A 46 72.14 31.40 75.93
C GLU A 46 70.71 31.41 76.48
N VAL A 47 69.73 31.42 75.60
CA VAL A 47 68.31 31.25 75.94
C VAL A 47 68.08 29.78 76.24
N LYS A 48 67.75 29.44 77.48
CA LYS A 48 67.41 28.07 77.88
C LYS A 48 65.98 27.69 77.52
N GLN A 49 65.05 28.62 77.68
CA GLN A 49 63.63 28.37 77.46
C GLN A 49 62.91 29.65 77.05
N VAL A 50 61.98 29.55 76.10
CA VAL A 50 61.01 30.63 75.81
C VAL A 50 59.68 30.20 76.41
N ASN A 51 59.17 30.99 77.36
CA ASN A 51 57.93 30.67 78.07
C ASN A 51 56.71 31.28 77.38
N SER A 52 56.87 32.46 76.78
CA SER A 52 55.82 33.17 76.07
C SER A 52 56.41 34.23 75.14
N ASN A 53 55.55 34.99 74.44
CA ASN A 53 55.97 36.11 73.60
C ASN A 53 56.81 37.17 74.33
N THR A 54 56.71 37.24 75.66
CA THR A 54 57.31 38.28 76.51
C THR A 54 58.12 37.72 77.67
N SER A 55 58.36 36.40 77.73
CA SER A 55 59.15 35.81 78.81
C SER A 55 60.04 34.69 78.29
N LEU A 56 61.32 34.76 78.68
CA LEU A 56 62.29 33.70 78.45
C LEU A 56 63.22 33.52 79.66
N ILE A 57 63.87 32.37 79.72
CA ILE A 57 64.83 31.97 80.76
C ILE A 57 66.18 31.77 80.08
N LEU A 58 67.24 32.33 80.66
CA LEU A 58 68.62 32.15 80.26
C LEU A 58 69.23 30.91 80.92
N ASN A 59 70.23 30.32 80.28
CA ASN A 59 70.89 29.12 80.79
C ASN A 59 71.82 29.41 81.99
N SER A 60 72.28 30.66 82.11
CA SER A 60 73.03 31.18 83.25
C SER A 60 72.40 32.48 83.76
N ASN A 61 72.60 32.77 85.04
CA ASN A 61 72.07 34.00 85.64
C ASN A 61 72.77 35.23 85.05
N TYR A 62 72.01 36.30 84.82
CA TYR A 62 72.53 37.55 84.29
C TYR A 62 73.55 38.18 85.26
N THR A 63 74.76 38.43 84.78
CA THR A 63 75.89 38.87 85.63
C THR A 63 76.06 40.38 85.68
N GLY A 64 75.36 41.13 84.82
CA GLY A 64 75.33 42.58 84.85
C GLY A 64 74.41 43.15 85.95
N SER A 65 74.48 44.46 86.18
CA SER A 65 73.55 45.16 87.07
C SER A 65 72.12 45.17 86.50
N THR A 66 71.10 45.09 87.37
CA THR A 66 69.68 45.14 86.99
C THR A 66 69.38 46.33 86.07
N ALA A 67 68.74 46.07 84.92
CA ALA A 67 68.43 47.08 83.91
C ALA A 67 67.09 46.77 83.22
N ASN A 68 66.24 47.80 83.12
CA ASN A 68 64.90 47.69 82.51
C ASN A 68 64.82 48.52 81.22
N GLY A 69 63.98 48.07 80.28
CA GLY A 69 63.67 48.74 79.02
C GLY A 69 64.82 48.77 78.02
N GLN A 70 65.77 47.85 78.15
CA GLN A 70 67.01 47.89 77.38
C GLN A 70 66.84 47.30 75.98
N SER A 71 67.63 47.83 75.04
CA SER A 71 67.77 47.24 73.71
C SER A 71 68.57 45.95 73.78
N TYR A 72 68.23 45.01 72.92
CA TYR A 72 68.85 43.70 72.87
C TYR A 72 68.81 43.17 71.45
N ALA A 73 69.53 42.09 71.22
CA ALA A 73 69.40 41.35 69.99
C ALA A 73 69.57 39.86 70.26
N ILE A 74 68.65 39.04 69.75
CA ILE A 74 68.78 37.58 69.77
C ILE A 74 69.20 37.13 68.39
N ILE A 75 70.26 36.36 68.32
CA ILE A 75 70.70 35.72 67.09
C ILE A 75 69.77 34.53 66.87
N THR A 76 68.88 34.64 65.88
CA THR A 76 67.83 33.64 65.61
C THR A 76 68.16 32.70 64.45
N THR A 77 69.27 32.95 63.73
CA THR A 77 69.76 32.06 62.66
C THR A 77 71.27 32.22 62.46
N TYR A 78 71.93 31.09 62.24
CA TYR A 78 73.19 30.97 61.49
C TYR A 78 72.88 30.51 60.06
N GLU A 79 73.65 30.96 59.06
CA GLU A 79 73.54 30.37 57.72
C GLU A 79 73.91 28.88 57.79
N GLY A 80 72.94 27.98 57.55
CA GLY A 80 73.19 26.55 57.31
C GLY A 80 72.63 25.50 58.30
N ASP A 81 71.84 25.82 59.32
CA ASP A 81 71.39 24.81 60.32
C ASP A 81 70.06 24.08 59.95
N ILE A 82 70.13 22.75 59.85
CA ILE A 82 69.06 21.79 59.43
C ILE A 82 67.94 21.64 60.48
N SER A 83 68.23 21.89 61.76
CA SER A 83 67.25 21.67 62.85
C SER A 83 66.08 22.67 62.77
N GLN A 84 66.32 23.85 62.20
CA GLN A 84 65.32 24.92 62.06
C GLN A 84 64.44 24.79 60.82
N PHE A 85 64.97 24.18 59.77
CA PHE A 85 64.16 23.72 58.66
C PHE A 85 63.08 22.75 59.18
N SER A 86 63.45 21.84 60.09
CA SER A 86 62.54 20.84 60.66
C SER A 86 61.38 21.46 61.45
N ALA A 87 61.63 22.49 62.26
CA ALA A 87 60.58 23.17 63.02
C ALA A 87 59.61 23.98 62.14
N ARG A 88 60.13 24.70 61.14
CA ARG A 88 59.29 25.44 60.18
C ARG A 88 58.52 24.49 59.25
N PHE A 89 59.14 23.37 58.89
CA PHE A 89 58.48 22.30 58.16
C PHE A 89 57.35 21.66 58.98
N ALA A 90 57.54 21.45 60.28
CA ALA A 90 56.50 20.94 61.16
C ALA A 90 55.30 21.89 61.29
N ALA A 91 55.52 23.19 61.44
CA ALA A 91 54.44 24.19 61.47
C ALA A 91 53.66 24.24 60.15
N MET A 92 54.36 24.19 59.02
CA MET A 92 53.77 24.13 57.69
C MET A 92 52.97 22.83 57.48
N LEU A 93 53.46 21.70 58.00
CA LEU A 93 52.75 20.42 57.95
C LEU A 93 51.45 20.44 58.77
N THR A 94 51.46 21.06 59.96
CA THR A 94 50.24 21.23 60.78
C THR A 94 49.20 22.08 60.07
N PHE A 95 49.60 23.16 59.40
CA PHE A 95 48.70 23.96 58.57
C PHE A 95 48.10 23.14 57.41
N PHE A 96 48.93 22.37 56.70
CA PHE A 96 48.46 21.46 55.65
C PHE A 96 47.50 20.38 56.17
N GLN A 97 47.69 19.89 57.40
CA GLN A 97 46.77 18.94 58.03
C GLN A 97 45.41 19.57 58.36
N GLY A 98 45.37 20.82 58.82
CA GLY A 98 44.12 21.55 59.05
C GLY A 98 43.32 21.77 57.76
N SER A 99 43.97 22.30 56.72
CA SER A 99 43.36 22.49 55.40
C SER A 99 42.87 21.16 54.79
N ARG A 100 43.62 20.07 54.99
CA ARG A 100 43.21 18.71 54.60
C ARG A 100 41.95 18.27 55.34
N ASN A 101 41.85 18.48 56.65
CA ASN A 101 40.68 18.08 57.43
C ASN A 101 39.42 18.87 57.03
N ASP A 102 39.53 20.16 56.77
CA ASP A 102 38.41 20.97 56.27
C ASP A 102 37.95 20.48 54.89
N THR A 103 38.91 20.17 54.02
CA THR A 103 38.64 19.59 52.69
C THR A 103 37.94 18.24 52.80
N VAL A 104 38.43 17.34 53.67
CA VAL A 104 37.78 16.04 53.91
C VAL A 104 36.38 16.23 54.46
N THR A 105 36.19 17.14 55.41
CA THR A 105 34.88 17.45 56.00
C THR A 105 33.91 18.00 54.95
N TRP A 106 34.39 18.78 53.98
CA TRP A 106 33.58 19.22 52.84
C TRP A 106 33.14 18.08 51.94
N PHE A 107 34.02 17.11 51.70
CA PHE A 107 33.70 15.93 50.92
C PHE A 107 32.76 14.95 51.64
N THR A 108 32.82 14.86 52.97
CA THR A 108 32.11 13.79 53.73
C THR A 108 30.97 14.27 54.62
N GLY A 109 30.85 15.58 54.90
CA GLY A 109 29.78 16.13 55.74
C GLY A 109 28.42 16.18 55.04
N THR A 110 27.34 16.28 55.80
CA THR A 110 25.94 16.17 55.29
C THR A 110 25.12 17.46 55.36
N GLY A 111 25.74 18.61 55.68
CA GLY A 111 25.05 19.89 55.89
C GLY A 111 25.84 21.09 55.39
N ASP A 112 25.66 22.24 56.03
CA ASP A 112 26.51 23.40 55.79
C ASP A 112 27.78 23.31 56.64
N MET A 113 28.90 23.76 56.10
CA MET A 113 30.18 23.81 56.79
C MET A 113 30.79 25.19 56.71
N THR A 114 31.55 25.57 57.73
CA THR A 114 32.10 26.92 57.87
C THR A 114 33.62 26.89 57.87
N PHE A 115 34.24 27.50 56.86
CA PHE A 115 35.68 27.74 56.81
C PHE A 115 36.03 28.98 57.61
N THR A 116 37.17 28.98 58.30
CA THR A 116 37.78 30.21 58.85
C THR A 116 38.95 30.58 57.96
N LYS A 117 38.92 31.77 57.35
CA LYS A 117 39.97 32.26 56.46
C LYS A 117 41.20 32.69 57.26
N ASP A 118 42.31 32.90 56.56
CA ASP A 118 43.59 33.36 57.14
C ASP A 118 43.48 34.73 57.86
N ASP A 119 42.45 35.52 57.55
CA ASP A 119 42.13 36.80 58.21
C ASP A 119 41.20 36.66 59.43
N GLY A 120 40.79 35.44 59.77
CA GLY A 120 39.87 35.12 60.88
C GLY A 120 38.38 35.19 60.55
N THR A 121 37.99 35.57 59.33
CA THR A 121 36.57 35.63 58.92
C THR A 121 36.00 34.25 58.57
N LYS A 122 34.69 34.06 58.79
CA LYS A 122 33.99 32.78 58.57
C LYS A 122 33.21 32.77 57.25
N LEU A 123 33.33 31.70 56.46
CA LEU A 123 32.59 31.47 55.21
C LEU A 123 31.82 30.16 55.28
N THR A 124 30.49 30.21 55.21
CA THR A 124 29.62 29.03 55.22
C THR A 124 29.28 28.61 53.80
N VAL A 125 29.50 27.33 53.47
CA VAL A 125 29.14 26.72 52.18
C VAL A 125 28.46 25.36 52.40
N PRO A 126 27.62 24.90 51.46
CA PRO A 126 27.08 23.55 51.52
C PRO A 126 28.16 22.49 51.25
N THR A 127 28.11 21.36 51.96
CA THR A 127 28.99 20.21 51.73
C THR A 127 28.66 19.49 50.43
N LEU A 128 29.54 18.62 49.94
CA LEU A 128 29.31 17.84 48.73
C LEU A 128 28.02 17.01 48.82
N ALA A 129 27.75 16.38 49.96
CA ALA A 129 26.53 15.59 50.13
C ALA A 129 25.26 16.46 50.13
N LYS A 130 25.32 17.69 50.66
CA LYS A 130 24.21 18.65 50.60
C LYS A 130 24.00 19.17 49.17
N ILE A 131 25.07 19.47 48.44
CA ILE A 131 25.00 19.82 47.01
C ILE A 131 24.38 18.67 46.21
N GLN A 132 24.77 17.43 46.50
CA GLN A 132 24.20 16.25 45.86
C GLN A 132 22.71 16.06 46.20
N ALA A 133 22.30 16.33 47.44
CA ALA A 133 20.91 16.26 47.87
C ALA A 133 20.03 17.39 47.29
N ASP A 134 20.54 18.62 47.22
CA ASP A 134 19.82 19.80 46.73
C ASP A 134 19.84 19.89 45.17
N SER A 135 20.76 19.17 44.51
CA SER A 135 20.78 19.09 43.05
C SER A 135 19.63 18.24 42.53
N LEU A 136 18.91 18.75 41.52
CA LEU A 136 18.01 17.94 40.69
C LEU A 136 18.82 16.79 40.11
N SER A 137 18.58 15.59 40.62
CA SER A 137 19.32 14.39 40.27
C SER A 137 19.23 14.15 38.74
N ARG A 138 20.37 14.01 38.06
CA ARG A 138 20.42 13.60 36.64
C ARG A 138 20.40 12.08 36.49
N THR A 139 19.62 11.37 37.30
CA THR A 139 19.50 9.90 37.17
C THR A 139 18.53 9.55 36.06
N THR A 140 18.89 8.56 35.26
CA THR A 140 18.12 8.09 34.09
C THR A 140 17.11 6.99 34.45
N THR A 141 16.89 6.69 35.74
CA THR A 141 16.26 5.40 36.14
C THR A 141 15.21 5.44 37.26
N LEU A 142 14.87 6.58 37.88
CA LEU A 142 13.85 6.62 38.95
C LEU A 142 12.97 7.89 38.91
N ASP A 143 11.71 7.76 39.35
CA ASP A 143 10.74 8.86 39.51
C ASP A 143 11.27 9.90 40.50
N GLN A 144 11.36 11.17 40.07
CA GLN A 144 11.83 12.27 40.91
C GLN A 144 10.67 13.12 41.40
N ASN A 145 10.50 13.16 42.71
CA ASN A 145 9.48 13.98 43.36
C ASN A 145 10.12 15.29 43.84
N ILE A 146 9.57 16.42 43.40
CA ILE A 146 9.93 17.75 43.92
C ILE A 146 8.93 18.09 45.03
N ALA A 147 9.43 18.29 46.25
CA ALA A 147 8.60 18.47 47.45
C ALA A 147 7.95 19.87 47.57
N SER A 148 8.21 20.78 46.63
CA SER A 148 7.77 22.18 46.67
C SER A 148 7.17 22.64 45.33
N SER A 149 6.44 23.75 45.33
CA SER A 149 5.89 24.34 44.10
C SER A 149 7.00 24.74 43.13
N VAL A 150 6.84 24.38 41.86
CA VAL A 150 7.81 24.67 40.79
C VAL A 150 7.25 25.77 39.90
N LEU A 151 8.01 26.87 39.75
CA LEU A 151 7.69 27.96 38.84
C LEU A 151 8.71 27.99 37.69
N PHE A 152 8.22 27.89 36.46
CA PHE A 152 9.07 27.92 35.27
C PHE A 152 9.12 29.33 34.70
N SER A 153 10.27 29.99 34.78
CA SER A 153 10.50 31.33 34.19
C SER A 153 10.90 31.27 32.71
N LYS A 154 11.07 30.07 32.15
CA LYS A 154 11.42 29.77 30.76
C LYS A 154 10.62 28.56 30.26
N PRO A 155 10.43 28.40 28.93
CA PRO A 155 9.76 27.21 28.37
C PRO A 155 10.47 25.92 28.78
N ILE A 156 9.69 24.92 29.15
CA ILE A 156 10.20 23.58 29.51
C ILE A 156 10.39 22.77 28.23
N ARG A 157 11.55 22.14 28.08
CA ARG A 157 11.78 21.10 27.07
C ARG A 157 11.67 19.73 27.74
N LEU A 158 10.82 18.85 27.19
CA LEU A 158 10.70 17.46 27.64
C LEU A 158 11.71 16.59 26.88
N ALA A 159 12.40 15.68 27.59
CA ALA A 159 13.37 14.78 26.99
C ALA A 159 12.68 13.66 26.17
N SER A 160 13.32 13.19 25.10
CA SER A 160 12.84 12.05 24.33
C SER A 160 12.94 10.76 25.15
N VAL A 161 11.86 9.98 25.23
CA VAL A 161 11.86 8.66 25.87
C VAL A 161 12.22 7.60 24.84
N THR A 162 13.46 7.07 24.90
CA THR A 162 14.01 6.13 23.91
C THR A 162 13.61 4.67 24.15
N THR A 163 12.92 4.36 25.24
CA THR A 163 12.43 3.00 25.53
C THR A 163 11.19 2.68 24.67
N PRO A 164 11.21 1.58 23.90
CA PRO A 164 10.06 1.09 23.14
C PRO A 164 8.82 0.92 24.01
N GLU A 165 7.68 1.45 23.55
CA GLU A 165 6.36 1.29 24.15
C GLU A 165 6.27 1.72 25.62
N PHE A 166 7.08 2.71 26.04
CA PHE A 166 7.11 3.17 27.43
C PHE A 166 5.72 3.45 27.98
N THR A 167 5.27 2.61 28.90
CA THR A 167 4.04 2.80 29.66
C THR A 167 4.46 3.02 31.10
N PRO A 168 4.14 4.17 31.72
CA PRO A 168 4.54 4.41 33.10
C PRO A 168 4.03 3.29 34.01
N THR A 169 4.89 2.74 34.86
CA THR A 169 4.55 1.57 35.71
C THR A 169 3.94 1.97 37.05
N THR A 170 4.04 3.24 37.43
CA THR A 170 3.55 3.82 38.68
C THR A 170 2.32 4.71 38.43
N GLN A 171 1.37 4.67 39.37
CA GLN A 171 0.14 5.46 39.31
C GLN A 171 0.45 6.96 39.28
N GLY A 172 -0.16 7.71 38.35
CA GLY A 172 0.03 9.15 38.25
C GLY A 172 -0.23 9.73 36.85
N ALA A 173 -0.06 11.04 36.74
CA ALA A 173 -0.10 11.77 35.46
C ALA A 173 1.32 11.99 34.94
N TRP A 174 1.50 11.78 33.65
CA TRP A 174 2.80 11.79 32.97
C TRP A 174 2.72 12.61 31.70
N VAL A 175 3.81 13.30 31.37
CA VAL A 175 3.99 13.97 30.09
C VAL A 175 5.33 13.53 29.52
N SER A 176 5.34 13.04 28.28
CA SER A 176 6.57 12.58 27.62
C SER A 176 6.67 13.10 26.20
N TRP A 177 7.89 13.23 25.67
CA TRP A 177 8.14 13.57 24.27
C TRP A 177 8.65 12.34 23.53
N ASN A 178 8.11 12.11 22.34
CA ASN A 178 8.66 11.22 21.33
C ASN A 178 8.81 9.76 21.79
N ARG A 179 7.76 9.22 22.45
CA ARG A 179 7.71 7.82 22.89
C ARG A 179 7.91 6.87 21.71
N ALA A 180 8.70 5.82 21.87
CA ALA A 180 8.89 4.83 20.82
C ALA A 180 7.64 3.94 20.66
N THR A 181 7.16 3.75 19.43
CA THR A 181 5.88 3.11 19.10
C THR A 181 5.98 1.62 18.79
N THR A 182 7.20 1.08 18.64
CA THR A 182 7.50 -0.33 18.41
C THR A 182 8.86 -0.70 18.99
N ALA A 183 9.12 -2.00 19.19
CA ALA A 183 10.43 -2.54 19.58
C ALA A 183 11.60 -2.11 18.65
N ALA A 184 11.30 -1.68 17.42
CA ALA A 184 12.29 -1.32 16.38
C ALA A 184 12.67 0.17 16.33
N GLY A 185 12.32 0.98 17.35
CA GLY A 185 12.86 2.34 17.48
C GLY A 185 12.18 3.43 16.64
N GLY A 186 10.96 3.19 16.15
CA GLY A 186 10.14 4.25 15.54
C GLY A 186 9.67 5.23 16.61
N LEU A 187 10.09 6.50 16.52
CA LEU A 187 9.69 7.53 17.47
C LEU A 187 8.36 8.17 17.05
N ALA A 188 7.43 8.38 17.99
CA ALA A 188 6.07 8.87 17.70
C ALA A 188 6.00 10.32 17.17
N ALA A 189 7.08 11.09 17.28
CA ALA A 189 7.14 12.53 17.00
C ALA A 189 6.05 13.36 17.70
N ALA A 190 5.55 12.87 18.84
CA ALA A 190 4.41 13.45 19.55
C ALA A 190 4.71 13.66 21.04
N THR A 191 4.00 14.62 21.64
CA THR A 191 3.90 14.74 23.10
C THR A 191 2.75 13.87 23.59
N ASP A 192 3.05 12.92 24.45
CA ASP A 192 2.03 12.07 25.08
C ASP A 192 1.66 12.65 26.46
N PHE A 193 0.35 12.78 26.72
CA PHE A 193 -0.21 12.96 28.06
C PHE A 193 -0.78 11.63 28.52
N ILE A 194 -0.19 11.02 29.56
CA ILE A 194 -0.54 9.67 29.99
C ILE A 194 -1.05 9.73 31.44
N ASN A 195 -2.25 9.20 31.67
CA ASN A 195 -2.77 9.00 33.02
C ASN A 195 -2.70 7.51 33.37
N ASN A 196 -1.69 7.11 34.15
CA ASN A 196 -1.68 5.78 34.77
C ASN A 196 -2.65 5.79 35.96
N LYS A 197 -3.83 5.19 35.76
CA LYS A 197 -4.90 5.15 36.76
C LYS A 197 -4.62 4.24 37.96
N GLY A 198 -3.61 3.37 37.89
CA GLY A 198 -3.41 2.31 38.88
C GLY A 198 -4.69 1.48 39.10
N SER A 199 -5.03 1.22 40.36
CA SER A 199 -6.29 0.57 40.75
C SER A 199 -7.50 1.52 40.83
N GLY A 200 -7.32 2.81 40.54
CA GLY A 200 -8.37 3.82 40.58
C GLY A 200 -9.18 3.94 39.29
N ILE A 201 -10.14 4.86 39.32
CA ILE A 201 -11.03 5.17 38.18
C ILE A 201 -10.20 5.84 37.07
N GLY A 202 -9.41 6.88 37.35
CA GLY A 202 -8.53 7.56 36.38
C GLY A 202 -9.25 8.58 35.48
N GLY A 203 -8.51 9.25 34.60
CA GLY A 203 -9.02 10.23 33.63
C GLY A 203 -8.24 11.55 33.59
N PHE A 204 -8.61 12.43 32.66
CA PHE A 204 -8.12 13.82 32.62
C PHE A 204 -9.27 14.77 32.91
N ASN A 205 -9.07 15.71 33.82
CA ASN A 205 -10.08 16.72 34.18
C ASN A 205 -9.59 18.11 33.81
N TRP A 206 -10.43 18.88 33.11
CA TRP A 206 -10.18 20.28 32.82
C TRP A 206 -11.06 21.15 33.71
N TRP A 207 -10.43 21.84 34.65
CA TRP A 207 -11.09 22.72 35.61
C TRP A 207 -10.86 24.19 35.23
N ASN A 208 -11.86 25.02 35.49
CA ASN A 208 -11.71 26.47 35.49
C ASN A 208 -11.91 26.97 36.93
N THR A 209 -11.03 27.86 37.39
CA THR A 209 -11.11 28.42 38.74
C THR A 209 -10.69 29.87 38.77
N ASN A 210 -11.34 30.64 39.64
CA ASN A 210 -11.00 32.03 39.94
C ASN A 210 -10.66 32.22 41.44
N SER A 211 -10.15 31.16 42.10
CA SER A 211 -9.81 31.06 43.53
C SER A 211 -10.98 30.97 44.52
N THR A 212 -12.20 31.34 44.13
CA THR A 212 -13.41 31.21 44.96
C THR A 212 -14.43 30.21 44.42
N ASP A 213 -14.41 29.99 43.10
CA ASP A 213 -15.20 28.96 42.41
C ASP A 213 -14.28 28.01 41.64
N THR A 214 -14.66 26.73 41.59
CA THR A 214 -13.95 25.67 40.86
C THR A 214 -14.99 24.87 40.08
N THR A 215 -14.97 25.03 38.75
CA THR A 215 -15.93 24.38 37.86
C THR A 215 -15.23 23.40 36.92
N LEU A 216 -15.65 22.15 36.92
CA LEU A 216 -15.21 21.14 35.94
C LEU A 216 -15.83 21.45 34.57
N CYS A 217 -15.01 21.82 33.59
CA CYS A 217 -15.46 22.22 32.26
C CYS A 217 -15.56 21.05 31.28
N ALA A 218 -14.60 20.12 31.35
CA ALA A 218 -14.61 18.90 30.57
C ALA A 218 -13.81 17.81 31.29
N TYR A 219 -13.99 16.55 30.89
CA TYR A 219 -13.14 15.45 31.33
C TYR A 219 -13.06 14.31 30.31
N LEU A 220 -11.94 13.58 30.31
CA LEU A 220 -11.80 12.27 29.67
C LEU A 220 -12.06 11.20 30.70
N SER A 221 -13.07 10.38 30.46
CA SER A 221 -13.41 9.25 31.33
C SER A 221 -12.34 8.13 31.23
N PRO A 222 -12.33 7.17 32.17
CA PRO A 222 -11.46 6.00 32.10
C PRO A 222 -11.66 5.14 30.84
N ALA A 223 -12.85 5.22 30.25
CA ALA A 223 -13.20 4.53 29.01
C ALA A 223 -12.78 5.32 27.76
N GLY A 224 -12.08 6.46 27.92
CA GLY A 224 -11.64 7.32 26.81
C GLY A 224 -12.70 8.28 26.30
N ASN A 225 -13.86 8.41 26.97
CA ASN A 225 -14.92 9.30 26.51
C ASN A 225 -14.60 10.75 26.87
N PHE A 226 -14.51 11.63 25.88
CA PHE A 226 -14.44 13.08 26.12
C PHE A 226 -15.83 13.62 26.42
N VAL A 227 -15.99 14.24 27.58
CA VAL A 227 -17.25 14.83 28.05
C VAL A 227 -17.04 16.31 28.29
N ALA A 228 -17.62 17.16 27.45
CA ALA A 228 -17.73 18.59 27.70
C ALA A 228 -19.00 18.88 28.51
N LYS A 229 -18.90 19.71 29.55
CA LYS A 229 -20.08 20.19 30.32
C LYS A 229 -20.74 21.42 29.70
N GLY A 230 -20.08 22.05 28.72
CA GLY A 230 -20.60 23.17 27.92
C GLY A 230 -20.75 22.82 26.44
N GLN A 231 -20.87 23.86 25.59
CA GLN A 231 -20.97 23.69 24.13
C GLN A 231 -19.62 23.24 23.53
N LEU A 232 -19.67 22.35 22.53
CA LEU A 232 -18.53 22.01 21.66
C LEU A 232 -18.76 22.69 20.30
N THR A 233 -17.88 23.63 19.94
CA THR A 233 -17.96 24.37 18.66
C THR A 233 -16.74 24.03 17.80
N SER A 234 -16.95 23.56 16.56
CA SER A 234 -15.91 23.42 15.54
C SER A 234 -16.10 24.52 14.50
N THR A 235 -15.02 25.20 14.09
CA THR A 235 -15.03 26.22 13.03
C THR A 235 -14.65 25.66 11.65
N GLY A 236 -14.36 24.37 11.56
CA GLY A 236 -14.10 23.63 10.31
C GLY A 236 -14.78 22.26 10.30
N ASP A 237 -14.47 21.45 9.28
CA ASP A 237 -15.08 20.14 9.06
C ASP A 237 -14.81 19.17 10.21
N MET A 238 -15.84 18.43 10.62
CA MET A 238 -15.75 17.43 11.68
C MET A 238 -15.82 16.02 11.07
N LEU A 239 -14.68 15.37 10.93
CA LEU A 239 -14.57 14.01 10.39
C LEU A 239 -14.87 12.96 11.48
N MET A 240 -15.89 12.13 11.28
CA MET A 240 -16.24 11.01 12.16
C MET A 240 -15.98 9.67 11.46
N ASN A 241 -14.98 8.92 11.91
CA ASN A 241 -14.61 7.61 11.35
C ASN A 241 -15.08 6.48 12.27
N VAL A 242 -15.66 5.42 11.71
CA VAL A 242 -16.16 4.26 12.46
C VAL A 242 -15.71 2.96 11.76
N SER A 243 -15.52 1.89 12.54
CA SER A 243 -15.19 0.56 11.99
C SER A 243 -16.30 0.02 11.07
N PRO A 244 -15.99 -0.85 10.10
CA PRO A 244 -16.94 -1.35 9.10
C PRO A 244 -18.22 -2.04 9.63
N SER A 245 -18.26 -2.40 10.92
CA SER A 245 -19.36 -3.10 11.57
C SER A 245 -20.35 -2.21 12.34
N THR A 246 -20.22 -0.88 12.29
CA THR A 246 -21.09 0.07 13.04
C THR A 246 -21.47 1.27 12.18
N ALA A 247 -22.62 1.91 12.46
CA ALA A 247 -23.08 3.08 11.71
C ALA A 247 -22.05 4.23 11.72
N ASN A 248 -21.85 4.90 10.58
CA ASN A 248 -20.72 5.79 10.33
C ASN A 248 -20.83 7.16 11.02
N ILE A 249 -22.04 7.64 11.22
CA ILE A 249 -22.31 8.83 12.03
C ILE A 249 -23.39 8.39 13.01
N LEU A 250 -23.15 8.48 14.32
CA LEU A 250 -24.14 8.18 15.35
C LEU A 250 -24.18 9.33 16.35
N ILE A 251 -25.13 10.24 16.14
CA ILE A 251 -25.39 11.35 17.06
C ILE A 251 -26.60 10.95 17.91
N ARG A 252 -26.38 10.70 19.20
CA ARG A 252 -27.44 10.36 20.16
C ARG A 252 -27.77 11.58 20.99
N PHE A 253 -29.06 11.86 21.11
CA PHE A 253 -29.60 12.85 22.01
C PHE A 253 -30.19 12.12 23.22
N ARG A 254 -29.64 12.38 24.41
CA ARG A 254 -30.06 11.77 25.67
C ARG A 254 -30.55 12.85 26.63
N ASP A 255 -31.44 12.48 27.54
CA ASP A 255 -31.80 13.37 28.65
C ASP A 255 -30.73 13.39 29.74
N SER A 256 -30.94 14.21 30.76
CA SER A 256 -30.05 14.34 31.92
C SER A 256 -29.93 13.07 32.76
N GLY A 257 -30.83 12.09 32.59
CA GLY A 257 -30.75 10.76 33.19
C GLY A 257 -29.99 9.75 32.34
N GLY A 258 -29.47 10.15 31.17
CA GLY A 258 -28.74 9.28 30.25
C GLY A 258 -29.64 8.42 29.36
N VAL A 259 -30.96 8.64 29.38
CA VAL A 259 -31.93 7.89 28.56
C VAL A 259 -31.97 8.50 27.15
N GLU A 260 -31.85 7.66 26.12
CA GLU A 260 -31.93 8.08 24.72
C GLU A 260 -33.33 8.60 24.35
N LYS A 261 -33.39 9.80 23.77
CA LYS A 261 -34.62 10.47 23.31
C LYS A 261 -34.75 10.51 21.79
N SER A 262 -33.61 10.66 21.12
CA SER A 262 -33.53 10.66 19.67
C SER A 262 -32.12 10.29 19.23
N ALA A 263 -31.98 9.89 17.97
CA ALA A 263 -30.69 9.63 17.37
C ALA A 263 -30.74 9.90 15.87
N VAL A 264 -29.63 10.39 15.33
CA VAL A 264 -29.37 10.45 13.88
C VAL A 264 -28.26 9.46 13.59
N TYR A 265 -28.51 8.52 12.69
CA TYR A 265 -27.46 7.64 12.21
C TYR A 265 -27.55 7.30 10.73
N ALA A 266 -26.39 7.18 10.10
CA ALA A 266 -26.24 6.77 8.72
C ALA A 266 -25.46 5.45 8.65
N GLN A 267 -26.06 4.44 8.02
CA GLN A 267 -25.45 3.14 7.74
C GLN A 267 -24.93 3.14 6.31
N THR A 268 -23.63 2.97 6.12
CA THR A 268 -23.02 2.95 4.78
C THR A 268 -23.06 1.59 4.11
N ASP A 269 -23.30 0.53 4.86
CA ASP A 269 -23.51 -0.83 4.36
C ASP A 269 -24.92 -1.01 3.77
N THR A 270 -25.94 -0.42 4.39
CA THR A 270 -27.35 -0.52 3.95
C THR A 270 -27.86 0.73 3.22
N GLY A 271 -27.09 1.82 3.20
CA GLY A 271 -27.51 3.12 2.69
C GLY A 271 -28.62 3.78 3.50
N ALA A 272 -28.95 3.27 4.70
CA ALA A 272 -30.04 3.77 5.51
C ALA A 272 -29.59 4.98 6.35
N MET A 273 -30.25 6.12 6.13
CA MET A 273 -30.23 7.25 7.05
C MET A 273 -31.47 7.19 7.92
N ASN A 274 -31.27 7.21 9.24
CA ASN A 274 -32.33 7.09 10.22
C ASN A 274 -32.34 8.30 11.13
N ILE A 275 -33.53 8.86 11.34
CA ILE A 275 -33.82 9.87 12.35
C ILE A 275 -34.85 9.27 13.29
N ARG A 276 -34.42 8.94 14.51
CA ARG A 276 -35.32 8.50 15.58
C ARG A 276 -35.75 9.70 16.39
N TRP A 277 -37.05 9.88 16.58
CA TRP A 277 -37.61 10.93 17.41
C TRP A 277 -38.73 10.36 18.29
N ASN A 278 -38.64 10.59 19.61
CA ASN A 278 -39.64 10.15 20.58
C ASN A 278 -40.01 8.64 20.46
N GLY A 279 -38.98 7.79 20.31
CA GLY A 279 -39.13 6.34 20.15
C GLY A 279 -39.55 5.86 18.76
N THR A 280 -39.89 6.76 17.83
CA THR A 280 -40.28 6.40 16.45
C THR A 280 -39.11 6.59 15.49
N ALA A 281 -38.79 5.57 14.69
CA ALA A 281 -37.75 5.63 13.67
C ALA A 281 -38.32 6.07 12.33
N ASN A 282 -37.75 7.12 11.74
CA ASN A 282 -38.01 7.53 10.36
C ASN A 282 -36.78 7.20 9.53
N THR A 283 -36.94 6.30 8.59
CA THR A 283 -35.83 5.76 7.78
C THR A 283 -35.97 6.25 6.34
N ALA A 284 -34.88 6.81 5.82
CA ALA A 284 -34.66 7.01 4.40
C ALA A 284 -33.58 6.01 3.95
N SER A 285 -33.85 5.20 2.94
CA SER A 285 -32.86 4.29 2.36
C SER A 285 -32.36 4.87 1.05
N PHE A 286 -31.09 5.27 1.05
CA PHE A 286 -30.37 5.80 -0.10
C PHE A 286 -29.66 4.65 -0.79
N ARG A 287 -30.08 4.35 -2.01
CA ARG A 287 -29.54 3.23 -2.77
C ARG A 287 -28.40 3.70 -3.69
N PRO A 288 -27.42 2.83 -3.99
CA PRO A 288 -26.34 3.15 -4.91
C PRO A 288 -26.78 3.52 -6.33
N ASP A 289 -28.00 3.15 -6.72
CA ASP A 289 -28.63 3.47 -8.01
C ASP A 289 -29.28 4.87 -8.05
N GLY A 290 -29.10 5.68 -7.00
CA GLY A 290 -29.60 7.05 -6.92
C GLY A 290 -31.04 7.18 -6.42
N PHE A 291 -31.73 6.07 -6.13
CA PHE A 291 -33.09 6.11 -5.59
C PHE A 291 -33.09 6.26 -4.06
N VAL A 292 -34.04 7.05 -3.55
CA VAL A 292 -34.27 7.24 -2.11
C VAL A 292 -35.65 6.72 -1.74
N ALA A 293 -35.70 5.71 -0.88
CA ALA A 293 -36.96 5.16 -0.36
C ALA A 293 -37.30 5.80 0.99
N LEU A 294 -38.52 6.34 1.09
CA LEU A 294 -39.06 6.96 2.31
C LEU A 294 -40.29 6.17 2.76
N SER A 295 -40.20 5.51 3.92
CA SER A 295 -41.22 4.54 4.35
C SER A 295 -42.60 5.13 4.68
N ASN A 296 -42.70 6.44 4.95
CA ASN A 296 -43.93 7.12 5.38
C ASN A 296 -44.31 8.36 4.53
N GLY A 297 -43.79 8.44 3.28
CA GLY A 297 -44.08 9.53 2.35
C GLY A 297 -43.24 10.80 2.55
N LEU A 298 -43.27 11.69 1.56
CA LEU A 298 -42.52 12.96 1.52
C LEU A 298 -43.50 14.13 1.58
N VAL A 299 -43.47 14.89 2.66
CA VAL A 299 -44.26 16.11 2.81
C VAL A 299 -43.37 17.30 2.44
N LEU A 300 -43.59 17.87 1.25
CA LEU A 300 -42.97 19.11 0.80
C LEU A 300 -43.89 20.27 1.22
N GLY A 301 -43.66 20.85 2.40
CA GLY A 301 -44.52 21.90 2.97
C GLY A 301 -44.55 23.19 2.12
N ASN A 302 -45.62 23.99 2.11
CA ASN A 302 -46.56 24.24 3.20
C ASN A 302 -48.03 23.94 2.83
N ALA A 303 -48.56 22.88 3.43
CA ALA A 303 -49.91 22.79 3.96
C ALA A 303 -49.95 21.56 4.89
N PHE A 304 -50.82 21.56 5.90
CA PHE A 304 -50.97 20.55 6.97
C PHE A 304 -50.10 20.78 8.21
N THR A 305 -50.44 21.83 8.96
CA THR A 305 -50.09 22.01 10.37
C THR A 305 -51.05 21.32 11.33
N ALA A 306 -52.10 20.64 10.82
CA ALA A 306 -52.98 19.79 11.60
C ALA A 306 -53.45 18.60 10.75
N ALA A 307 -53.67 17.46 11.41
CA ALA A 307 -54.08 16.21 10.78
C ALA A 307 -55.56 16.25 10.32
N GLU A 308 -55.93 17.09 9.34
CA GLU A 308 -57.28 17.08 8.73
C GLU A 308 -57.28 17.41 7.21
N LYS A 309 -58.37 16.96 6.55
CA LYS A 309 -58.63 16.77 5.11
C LYS A 309 -58.12 17.84 4.12
N VAL A 310 -57.47 17.37 3.05
CA VAL A 310 -57.06 18.12 1.82
C VAL A 310 -58.26 18.52 0.93
N PRO A 311 -58.46 19.83 0.61
CA PRO A 311 -59.34 20.29 -0.48
C PRO A 311 -58.58 20.93 -1.66
N ASP A 312 -59.12 20.63 -2.84
CA ASP A 312 -58.85 21.06 -4.21
C ASP A 312 -57.57 20.57 -4.94
N LEU A 313 -57.80 19.88 -6.07
CA LEU A 313 -56.89 18.97 -6.80
C LEU A 313 -56.45 19.53 -8.18
N GLY A 314 -56.74 20.79 -8.49
CA GLY A 314 -56.60 21.33 -9.84
C GLY A 314 -55.19 21.67 -10.37
N ALA A 315 -54.13 21.59 -9.55
CA ALA A 315 -52.79 22.05 -9.96
C ALA A 315 -51.59 21.26 -9.40
N LEU A 316 -51.78 20.04 -8.87
CA LEU A 316 -50.68 19.21 -8.35
C LEU A 316 -50.48 17.94 -9.19
N PRO A 317 -49.22 17.47 -9.35
CA PRO A 317 -48.93 16.28 -10.11
C PRO A 317 -49.39 15.06 -9.31
N PHE A 318 -50.45 14.43 -9.80
CA PHE A 318 -50.90 13.08 -9.46
C PHE A 318 -51.32 12.84 -8.00
N VAL A 319 -52.63 12.99 -7.75
CA VAL A 319 -53.30 12.41 -6.58
C VAL A 319 -54.30 11.35 -7.06
N PHE A 320 -54.05 10.10 -6.69
CA PHE A 320 -54.94 8.96 -6.91
C PHE A 320 -56.14 9.07 -5.93
N ARG A 321 -57.35 9.37 -6.42
CA ARG A 321 -58.59 9.22 -5.65
C ARG A 321 -59.69 8.65 -6.52
N GLY A 322 -60.49 7.74 -5.95
CA GLY A 322 -61.72 7.21 -6.53
C GLY A 322 -61.85 5.70 -6.34
N GLY A 323 -63.09 5.21 -6.19
CA GLY A 323 -63.38 3.83 -5.77
C GLY A 323 -62.69 2.75 -6.61
N ASP A 324 -62.54 1.57 -6.00
CA ASP A 324 -61.77 0.40 -6.44
C ASP A 324 -62.17 -0.21 -7.81
N ARG A 325 -63.00 0.46 -8.62
CA ARG A 325 -63.54 -0.08 -9.87
C ARG A 325 -63.61 0.97 -10.98
N ALA A 326 -62.78 0.79 -12.00
CA ALA A 326 -62.96 1.38 -13.32
C ALA A 326 -63.92 0.48 -14.13
N ASP A 327 -65.14 0.96 -14.44
CA ASP A 327 -66.13 0.28 -15.29
C ASP A 327 -66.93 1.27 -16.14
N LEU A 328 -67.63 0.77 -17.16
CA LEU A 328 -68.41 1.57 -18.13
C LEU A 328 -69.81 1.98 -17.64
N VAL A 329 -70.22 1.57 -16.42
CA VAL A 329 -71.62 1.64 -15.98
C VAL A 329 -71.87 2.82 -15.05
N HIS A 330 -70.85 3.27 -14.32
CA HIS A 330 -71.01 4.35 -13.33
C HIS A 330 -70.57 5.72 -13.88
N PRO A 331 -71.49 6.71 -14.00
CA PRO A 331 -71.12 8.10 -14.31
C PRO A 331 -70.37 8.72 -13.11
N ASN A 332 -69.35 9.54 -13.39
CA ASN A 332 -68.43 10.22 -12.43
C ASN A 332 -67.08 9.52 -12.14
N ASN A 333 -66.61 8.61 -12.99
CA ASN A 333 -65.27 8.04 -12.88
C ASN A 333 -64.22 8.96 -13.54
N ALA A 334 -64.00 10.15 -12.97
CA ALA A 334 -63.04 11.14 -13.45
C ALA A 334 -61.59 10.86 -13.00
N ASN A 335 -61.23 9.58 -12.81
CA ASN A 335 -59.94 9.18 -12.27
C ASN A 335 -58.90 9.07 -13.39
N ILE A 336 -57.91 9.96 -13.39
CA ILE A 336 -56.75 9.86 -14.29
C ILE A 336 -55.83 8.68 -13.90
N ALA A 337 -55.89 8.19 -12.66
CA ALA A 337 -55.47 6.85 -12.26
C ALA A 337 -55.83 6.63 -10.79
N THR A 338 -56.12 5.39 -10.43
CA THR A 338 -56.04 4.80 -9.10
C THR A 338 -54.95 3.71 -9.16
N SER A 339 -54.49 3.20 -8.02
CA SER A 339 -53.67 1.97 -8.01
C SER A 339 -54.39 0.77 -8.66
N ASN A 340 -55.72 0.85 -8.79
CA ASN A 340 -56.60 -0.21 -9.28
C ASN A 340 -57.20 0.07 -10.68
N GLY A 341 -56.84 1.16 -11.36
CA GLY A 341 -57.32 1.45 -12.73
C GLY A 341 -57.48 2.92 -13.09
N PHE A 342 -57.86 3.23 -14.34
CA PHE A 342 -58.21 4.58 -14.79
C PHE A 342 -59.36 4.55 -15.81
N SER A 343 -60.04 5.68 -16.04
CA SER A 343 -61.11 5.78 -17.04
C SER A 343 -61.05 7.09 -17.79
N VAL A 344 -61.35 7.05 -19.09
CA VAL A 344 -61.44 8.21 -19.97
C VAL A 344 -62.91 8.48 -20.25
N VAL A 345 -63.38 9.68 -19.94
CA VAL A 345 -64.77 10.12 -20.10
C VAL A 345 -64.88 11.20 -21.19
N SER A 346 -66.02 11.27 -21.86
CA SER A 346 -66.29 12.39 -22.76
C SER A 346 -66.60 13.67 -21.97
N THR A 347 -65.93 14.77 -22.31
CA THR A 347 -66.16 16.10 -21.73
C THR A 347 -67.08 16.99 -22.58
N ALA A 348 -67.47 16.54 -23.77
CA ALA A 348 -68.40 17.27 -24.64
C ALA A 348 -69.86 17.05 -24.20
N THR A 349 -70.66 18.11 -24.18
CA THR A 349 -72.08 18.07 -23.77
C THR A 349 -73.04 17.95 -24.96
N THR A 350 -72.57 18.15 -26.19
CA THR A 350 -73.35 18.04 -27.44
C THR A 350 -72.53 17.34 -28.54
N GLY A 351 -73.19 16.84 -29.59
CA GLY A 351 -72.52 16.18 -30.73
C GLY A 351 -72.00 14.76 -30.46
N LEU A 352 -72.44 14.12 -29.37
CA LEU A 352 -72.05 12.76 -29.02
C LEU A 352 -72.77 11.71 -29.87
N ALA A 353 -72.09 10.61 -30.20
CA ALA A 353 -72.72 9.44 -30.81
C ALA A 353 -73.77 8.81 -29.88
N SER A 354 -74.75 8.07 -30.41
CA SER A 354 -75.95 7.60 -29.70
C SER A 354 -75.69 6.82 -28.40
N ASN A 355 -74.51 6.22 -28.24
CA ASN A 355 -74.12 5.44 -27.05
C ASN A 355 -73.11 6.13 -26.14
N VAL A 356 -72.64 7.34 -26.50
CA VAL A 356 -71.70 8.12 -25.69
C VAL A 356 -72.49 9.18 -24.92
N LYS A 357 -72.31 9.23 -23.59
CA LYS A 357 -72.97 10.20 -22.71
C LYS A 357 -71.92 11.06 -22.02
N TYR A 358 -72.23 12.33 -21.80
CA TYR A 358 -71.38 13.24 -21.03
C TYR A 358 -71.10 12.64 -19.64
N GLY A 359 -69.82 12.62 -19.23
CA GLY A 359 -69.40 12.09 -17.93
C GLY A 359 -69.47 10.57 -17.76
N VAL A 360 -69.77 9.81 -18.82
CA VAL A 360 -69.72 8.34 -18.83
C VAL A 360 -68.42 7.86 -19.49
N PRO A 361 -67.71 6.86 -18.92
CA PRO A 361 -66.48 6.33 -19.50
C PRO A 361 -66.65 5.77 -20.91
N VAL A 362 -65.75 6.14 -21.81
CA VAL A 362 -65.60 5.57 -23.16
C VAL A 362 -64.45 4.56 -23.24
N PHE A 363 -63.52 4.63 -22.29
CA PHE A 363 -62.45 3.67 -22.07
C PHE A 363 -62.18 3.53 -20.58
N SER A 364 -61.96 2.30 -20.10
CA SER A 364 -61.65 2.04 -18.69
C SER A 364 -60.65 0.90 -18.55
N VAL A 365 -59.60 1.10 -17.75
CA VAL A 365 -58.64 0.08 -17.35
C VAL A 365 -58.86 -0.24 -15.89
N ASN A 366 -59.07 -1.51 -15.56
CA ASN A 366 -59.12 -2.04 -14.21
C ASN A 366 -57.88 -2.90 -13.99
N THR A 367 -56.88 -2.38 -13.28
CA THR A 367 -55.60 -3.06 -13.07
C THR A 367 -55.72 -4.22 -12.09
N ARG A 368 -56.69 -4.20 -11.16
CA ARG A 368 -56.96 -5.35 -10.26
C ARG A 368 -57.50 -6.55 -11.03
N ALA A 369 -58.42 -6.31 -11.97
CA ALA A 369 -58.97 -7.36 -12.83
C ALA A 369 -58.07 -7.67 -14.05
N GLY A 370 -57.05 -6.84 -14.32
CA GLY A 370 -56.19 -6.94 -15.49
C GLY A 370 -56.92 -6.65 -16.81
N THR A 371 -58.05 -5.95 -16.77
CA THR A 371 -58.92 -5.74 -17.95
C THR A 371 -58.91 -4.29 -18.42
N ALA A 372 -58.83 -4.09 -19.73
CA ALA A 372 -59.13 -2.82 -20.39
C ALA A 372 -60.40 -2.96 -21.23
N GLN A 373 -61.31 -2.00 -21.15
CA GLN A 373 -62.62 -2.02 -21.81
C GLN A 373 -62.80 -0.74 -22.63
N PHE A 374 -63.34 -0.89 -23.83
CA PHE A 374 -63.67 0.21 -24.75
C PHE A 374 -65.16 0.16 -25.05
N LEU A 375 -65.86 1.29 -24.94
CA LEU A 375 -67.32 1.35 -25.09
C LEU A 375 -67.80 0.94 -26.49
N ASN A 376 -67.02 1.22 -27.54
CA ASN A 376 -67.35 0.90 -28.94
C ASN A 376 -66.21 0.16 -29.67
N GLY A 377 -65.46 -0.67 -28.95
CA GLY A 377 -64.27 -1.36 -29.47
C GLY A 377 -63.06 -0.42 -29.67
N LEU A 378 -61.87 -1.00 -29.82
CA LEU A 378 -60.66 -0.26 -30.18
C LEU A 378 -60.56 -0.22 -31.71
N LYS A 379 -60.52 0.99 -32.29
CA LYS A 379 -60.31 1.19 -33.72
C LYS A 379 -58.97 1.89 -33.96
N VAL A 380 -58.20 1.40 -34.91
CA VAL A 380 -56.98 2.06 -35.39
C VAL A 380 -57.22 2.41 -36.86
N ALA A 381 -57.14 3.70 -37.20
CA ALA A 381 -57.37 4.19 -38.57
C ALA A 381 -58.71 3.73 -39.21
N GLY A 382 -59.77 3.58 -38.41
CA GLY A 382 -61.12 3.22 -38.88
C GLY A 382 -61.43 1.72 -38.94
N LEU A 383 -60.42 0.86 -38.73
CA LEU A 383 -60.58 -0.59 -38.70
C LEU A 383 -60.73 -1.10 -37.25
N GLU A 384 -61.59 -2.10 -37.04
CA GLU A 384 -61.72 -2.77 -35.73
C GLU A 384 -60.48 -3.61 -35.43
N VAL A 385 -59.94 -3.48 -34.22
CA VAL A 385 -58.85 -4.33 -33.71
C VAL A 385 -59.40 -5.73 -33.37
N ILE A 386 -58.64 -6.78 -33.71
CA ILE A 386 -58.99 -8.20 -33.49
C ILE A 386 -59.29 -8.47 -32.01
N LYS A 387 -60.39 -9.18 -31.72
CA LYS A 387 -60.81 -9.54 -30.35
C LYS A 387 -59.99 -10.72 -29.81
N SER A 388 -59.79 -10.77 -28.49
CA SER A 388 -59.19 -11.92 -27.80
C SER A 388 -59.92 -13.23 -28.15
N GLY A 389 -59.18 -14.22 -28.63
CA GLY A 389 -59.69 -15.53 -29.06
C GLY A 389 -60.04 -15.64 -30.55
N GLU A 390 -60.16 -14.52 -31.26
CA GLU A 390 -60.38 -14.54 -32.70
C GLU A 390 -59.07 -14.88 -33.42
N TYR A 391 -59.13 -15.86 -34.34
CA TYR A 391 -57.95 -16.45 -35.00
C TYR A 391 -56.87 -16.94 -34.01
N GLY A 392 -57.25 -17.31 -32.78
CA GLY A 392 -56.34 -17.80 -31.75
C GLY A 392 -55.40 -16.75 -31.14
N ILE A 393 -55.59 -15.46 -31.43
CA ILE A 393 -54.81 -14.36 -30.82
C ILE A 393 -55.41 -14.05 -29.44
N GLY A 394 -54.66 -14.24 -28.36
CA GLY A 394 -55.12 -13.92 -27.00
C GLY A 394 -56.19 -14.88 -26.41
N GLY A 395 -56.35 -16.08 -26.97
CA GLY A 395 -57.27 -17.11 -26.47
C GLY A 395 -56.85 -18.51 -26.90
N VAL A 396 -57.74 -19.51 -26.79
CA VAL A 396 -57.45 -20.88 -27.24
C VAL A 396 -57.46 -20.92 -28.76
N ALA A 397 -56.42 -21.53 -29.37
CA ALA A 397 -56.31 -21.67 -30.81
C ALA A 397 -57.53 -22.41 -31.39
N LYS A 398 -58.03 -21.94 -32.54
CA LYS A 398 -59.21 -22.52 -33.18
C LYS A 398 -58.87 -23.94 -33.69
N LYS A 399 -59.67 -24.93 -33.28
CA LYS A 399 -59.55 -26.32 -33.74
C LYS A 399 -59.98 -26.45 -35.20
N LEU A 400 -59.12 -27.03 -36.03
CA LEU A 400 -59.38 -27.37 -37.42
C LEU A 400 -59.90 -28.81 -37.56
N PRO A 401 -60.61 -29.12 -38.67
CA PRO A 401 -61.02 -30.48 -38.99
C PRO A 401 -59.80 -31.40 -39.20
N LEU A 402 -59.98 -32.70 -38.94
CA LEU A 402 -58.93 -33.71 -39.14
C LEU A 402 -58.74 -34.07 -40.62
N GLU A 403 -59.79 -33.98 -41.42
CA GLU A 403 -59.74 -34.16 -42.87
C GLU A 403 -59.69 -32.81 -43.58
N ASN A 404 -58.98 -32.73 -44.70
CA ASN A 404 -58.82 -31.52 -45.51
C ASN A 404 -58.34 -30.31 -44.70
N THR A 405 -57.47 -30.54 -43.71
CA THR A 405 -57.01 -29.50 -42.76
C THR A 405 -56.32 -28.35 -43.49
N LEU A 406 -55.53 -28.66 -44.52
CA LEU A 406 -54.83 -27.67 -45.35
C LEU A 406 -55.79 -26.86 -46.23
N SER A 407 -56.90 -27.43 -46.68
CA SER A 407 -57.94 -26.68 -47.41
C SER A 407 -58.73 -25.79 -46.45
N ALA A 408 -59.09 -26.30 -45.27
CA ALA A 408 -59.84 -25.56 -44.27
C ALA A 408 -59.07 -24.35 -43.72
N ILE A 409 -57.74 -24.44 -43.57
CA ILE A 409 -56.94 -23.32 -43.09
C ILE A 409 -56.70 -22.26 -44.17
N ALA A 410 -56.69 -22.63 -45.45
CA ALA A 410 -56.50 -21.69 -46.57
C ALA A 410 -57.68 -20.72 -46.73
N GLU A 411 -58.87 -21.08 -46.24
CA GLU A 411 -60.06 -20.21 -46.21
C GLU A 411 -60.10 -19.27 -44.99
N LEU A 412 -59.16 -19.41 -44.05
CA LEU A 412 -59.08 -18.63 -42.84
C LEU A 412 -57.98 -17.55 -42.94
N GLY A 413 -58.19 -16.43 -42.24
CA GLY A 413 -57.20 -15.36 -42.14
C GLY A 413 -55.96 -15.78 -41.34
N THR A 414 -54.93 -14.91 -41.36
CA THR A 414 -53.72 -15.07 -40.55
C THR A 414 -54.04 -15.30 -39.08
N GLY A 415 -53.43 -16.30 -38.45
CA GLY A 415 -53.69 -16.61 -37.05
C GLY A 415 -53.09 -17.92 -36.54
N LYS A 416 -53.41 -18.23 -35.27
CA LYS A 416 -53.04 -19.46 -34.58
C LYS A 416 -54.18 -20.47 -34.61
N TYR A 417 -53.86 -21.70 -34.98
CA TYR A 417 -54.80 -22.81 -35.11
C TYR A 417 -54.26 -24.06 -34.43
N VAL A 418 -55.10 -25.07 -34.25
CA VAL A 418 -54.67 -26.38 -33.76
C VAL A 418 -55.37 -27.48 -34.52
N VAL A 419 -54.64 -28.56 -34.75
CA VAL A 419 -55.19 -29.82 -35.25
C VAL A 419 -54.71 -30.96 -34.36
N TRP A 420 -55.61 -31.87 -34.03
CA TRP A 420 -55.30 -33.01 -33.15
C TRP A 420 -54.74 -34.19 -33.96
N SER A 421 -54.19 -35.19 -33.26
CA SER A 421 -53.72 -36.44 -33.86
C SER A 421 -54.85 -37.10 -34.67
N GLY A 422 -54.50 -37.64 -35.84
CA GLY A 422 -55.41 -38.24 -36.81
C GLY A 422 -55.66 -37.38 -38.05
N SER A 423 -54.94 -36.27 -38.23
CA SER A 423 -55.05 -35.45 -39.45
C SER A 423 -54.17 -35.99 -40.58
N ASN A 424 -54.77 -36.17 -41.76
CA ASN A 424 -54.10 -36.77 -42.91
C ASN A 424 -53.19 -35.79 -43.68
N ASP A 425 -53.35 -34.48 -43.45
CA ASP A 425 -52.63 -33.44 -44.20
C ASP A 425 -51.46 -32.82 -43.42
N MET A 426 -51.21 -33.31 -42.20
CA MET A 426 -50.12 -32.86 -41.33
C MET A 426 -48.82 -33.66 -41.55
N PRO A 427 -47.64 -33.14 -41.14
CA PRO A 427 -46.36 -33.82 -41.36
C PRO A 427 -46.31 -35.24 -40.78
N ILE A 428 -46.99 -35.47 -39.66
CA ILE A 428 -47.07 -36.76 -38.98
C ILE A 428 -48.52 -36.97 -38.54
N PRO A 429 -49.27 -37.91 -39.16
CA PRO A 429 -50.69 -38.09 -38.86
C PRO A 429 -50.98 -38.47 -37.40
N SER A 430 -50.06 -39.15 -36.72
CA SER A 430 -50.23 -39.57 -35.32
C SER A 430 -49.93 -38.48 -34.28
N VAL A 431 -49.61 -37.25 -34.71
CA VAL A 431 -49.18 -36.15 -33.83
C VAL A 431 -50.14 -34.97 -33.96
N ALA A 432 -50.45 -34.31 -32.84
CA ALA A 432 -51.19 -33.05 -32.82
C ALA A 432 -50.24 -31.88 -33.12
N PHE A 433 -50.71 -30.86 -33.83
CA PHE A 433 -49.90 -29.69 -34.18
C PHE A 433 -50.59 -28.39 -33.80
N ALA A 434 -49.81 -27.50 -33.18
CA ALA A 434 -50.13 -26.08 -33.10
C ALA A 434 -49.64 -25.43 -34.39
N LEU A 435 -50.52 -24.66 -35.01
CA LEU A 435 -50.34 -24.13 -36.35
C LEU A 435 -50.29 -22.61 -36.30
N ASP A 436 -49.32 -22.04 -37.00
CA ASP A 436 -49.15 -20.61 -37.19
C ASP A 436 -49.25 -20.28 -38.68
N TRP A 437 -50.34 -19.61 -39.05
CA TRP A 437 -50.70 -19.38 -40.44
C TRP A 437 -50.56 -17.90 -40.77
N ASN A 438 -49.68 -17.59 -41.73
CA ASN A 438 -49.55 -16.25 -42.30
C ASN A 438 -50.09 -16.27 -43.72
N TYR A 439 -51.20 -15.57 -43.95
CA TYR A 439 -51.92 -15.57 -45.22
C TYR A 439 -51.98 -14.18 -45.84
N VAL A 440 -51.80 -14.14 -47.16
CA VAL A 440 -51.97 -12.98 -48.02
C VAL A 440 -53.00 -13.35 -49.07
N ALA A 441 -54.15 -12.68 -49.02
CA ALA A 441 -55.18 -12.85 -50.04
C ALA A 441 -54.71 -12.27 -51.38
N ASN A 442 -54.99 -13.00 -52.47
CA ASN A 442 -54.77 -12.53 -53.84
C ASN A 442 -55.84 -13.14 -54.76
N THR A 443 -55.90 -12.69 -56.02
CA THR A 443 -56.88 -13.16 -57.01
C THR A 443 -56.67 -14.60 -57.47
N ALA A 444 -55.56 -15.23 -57.10
CA ALA A 444 -55.16 -16.58 -57.51
C ALA A 444 -55.29 -17.61 -56.37
N GLY A 445 -56.19 -17.40 -55.39
CA GLY A 445 -56.41 -18.34 -54.28
C GLY A 445 -55.47 -18.16 -53.08
N GLY A 446 -54.70 -17.06 -53.06
CA GLY A 446 -53.89 -16.63 -51.92
C GLY A 446 -52.52 -17.30 -51.80
N SER A 447 -51.65 -16.70 -50.98
CA SER A 447 -50.30 -17.18 -50.70
C SER A 447 -50.00 -17.05 -49.22
N GLY A 448 -49.21 -17.97 -48.67
CA GLY A 448 -48.95 -17.95 -47.23
C GLY A 448 -47.93 -18.96 -46.75
N VAL A 449 -47.52 -18.83 -45.50
CA VAL A 449 -46.60 -19.76 -44.82
C VAL A 449 -47.28 -20.30 -43.58
N LEU A 450 -47.36 -21.63 -43.51
CA LEU A 450 -47.87 -22.39 -42.38
C LEU A 450 -46.71 -23.00 -41.62
N THR A 451 -46.62 -22.71 -40.33
CA THR A 451 -45.67 -23.37 -39.43
C THR A 451 -46.44 -24.31 -38.50
N ALA A 452 -45.97 -25.53 -38.34
CA ALA A 452 -46.58 -26.54 -37.49
C ALA A 452 -45.59 -26.99 -36.41
N THR A 453 -45.93 -26.74 -35.15
CA THR A 453 -45.15 -27.19 -33.99
C THR A 453 -45.88 -28.35 -33.35
N ALA A 454 -45.19 -29.47 -33.14
CA ALA A 454 -45.79 -30.64 -32.50
C ALA A 454 -46.27 -30.30 -31.07
N VAL A 455 -47.48 -30.73 -30.74
CA VAL A 455 -48.08 -30.60 -29.41
C VAL A 455 -48.07 -31.99 -28.80
N ILE A 456 -46.93 -32.35 -28.20
CA ILE A 456 -46.72 -33.61 -27.49
C ILE A 456 -46.16 -33.33 -26.10
N THR A 457 -46.37 -34.24 -25.15
CA THR A 457 -45.79 -34.12 -23.81
C THR A 457 -44.27 -34.18 -23.89
N ALA A 458 -43.60 -33.12 -23.41
CA ALA A 458 -42.15 -33.08 -23.31
C ALA A 458 -41.64 -33.99 -22.17
N PRO A 459 -40.44 -34.57 -22.29
CA PRO A 459 -39.56 -34.55 -23.47
C PRO A 459 -39.92 -35.68 -24.45
N SER A 460 -40.01 -35.36 -25.74
CA SER A 460 -40.26 -36.34 -26.79
C SER A 460 -39.34 -36.08 -27.98
N THR A 461 -38.93 -37.13 -28.69
CA THR A 461 -38.18 -37.03 -29.95
C THR A 461 -38.94 -36.28 -31.06
N TYR A 462 -40.21 -35.96 -30.81
CA TYR A 462 -41.10 -35.25 -31.70
C TYR A 462 -41.27 -33.76 -31.36
N ASP A 463 -40.47 -33.18 -30.46
CA ASP A 463 -40.43 -31.72 -30.26
C ASP A 463 -39.71 -31.05 -31.44
N VAL A 464 -40.43 -30.98 -32.55
CA VAL A 464 -39.94 -30.55 -33.85
C VAL A 464 -40.93 -29.61 -34.51
N GLN A 465 -40.39 -28.63 -35.24
CA GLN A 465 -41.17 -27.66 -35.98
C GLN A 465 -41.08 -27.93 -37.49
N TYR A 466 -42.21 -27.80 -38.18
CA TYR A 466 -42.33 -27.95 -39.62
C TYR A 466 -42.88 -26.69 -40.27
N ARG A 467 -42.65 -26.53 -41.57
CA ARG A 467 -43.17 -25.45 -42.40
C ARG A 467 -43.78 -26.02 -43.68
N ASN A 468 -44.92 -25.51 -44.11
CA ASN A 468 -45.50 -25.70 -45.45
C ASN A 468 -45.85 -24.32 -46.03
N THR A 469 -45.81 -24.19 -47.35
CA THR A 469 -46.08 -22.91 -48.03
C THR A 469 -47.24 -23.09 -49.00
N LEU A 470 -48.14 -22.12 -49.04
CA LEU A 470 -49.17 -21.98 -50.07
C LEU A 470 -48.70 -20.95 -51.08
N ARG A 471 -48.71 -21.28 -52.37
CA ARG A 471 -48.39 -20.37 -53.46
C ARG A 471 -49.53 -20.38 -54.46
N ASN A 472 -50.25 -19.27 -54.56
CA ASN A 472 -51.39 -19.12 -55.49
C ASN A 472 -52.38 -20.29 -55.39
N GLY A 473 -52.85 -20.57 -54.18
CA GLY A 473 -53.81 -21.66 -53.92
C GLY A 473 -53.23 -23.07 -53.91
N VAL A 474 -51.93 -23.27 -54.16
CA VAL A 474 -51.28 -24.60 -54.22
C VAL A 474 -50.28 -24.81 -53.09
N TRP A 475 -50.46 -25.87 -52.30
CA TRP A 475 -49.56 -26.26 -51.20
C TRP A 475 -48.27 -26.92 -51.72
N GLN A 476 -47.14 -26.56 -51.12
CA GLN A 476 -45.80 -26.98 -51.59
C GLN A 476 -45.24 -28.21 -50.85
N GLY A 477 -45.86 -28.62 -49.74
CA GLY A 477 -45.42 -29.75 -48.92
C GLY A 477 -44.63 -29.34 -47.66
N TRP A 478 -44.45 -30.28 -46.74
CA TRP A 478 -43.87 -30.05 -45.42
C TRP A 478 -42.34 -30.15 -45.40
N VAL A 479 -41.68 -29.24 -44.65
CA VAL A 479 -40.22 -29.18 -44.42
C VAL A 479 -39.93 -29.02 -42.92
N LYS A 480 -38.89 -29.67 -42.37
CA LYS A 480 -38.50 -29.64 -40.94
C LYS A 480 -37.49 -28.52 -40.61
N ALA A 481 -37.56 -27.90 -39.43
CA ALA A 481 -36.63 -26.88 -38.90
C ALA A 481 -35.72 -27.42 -37.77
N TRP A 482 -34.48 -26.89 -37.65
CA TRP A 482 -33.46 -27.26 -36.65
C TRP A 482 -33.12 -26.06 -35.73
N ASP A 483 -32.80 -26.30 -34.45
CA ASP A 483 -32.45 -25.33 -33.39
C ASP A 483 -31.44 -25.89 -32.37
N THR A 484 -31.02 -25.09 -31.39
CA THR A 484 -30.05 -25.45 -30.32
C THR A 484 -30.50 -26.53 -29.34
N ASN A 485 -31.78 -26.87 -29.26
CA ASN A 485 -32.30 -27.93 -28.38
C ASN A 485 -32.35 -29.27 -29.12
N ASN A 486 -32.44 -29.21 -30.44
CA ASN A 486 -32.28 -30.36 -31.33
C ASN A 486 -30.88 -30.42 -32.00
N LEU A 487 -29.95 -29.50 -31.64
CA LEU A 487 -28.49 -29.53 -31.86
C LEU A 487 -27.74 -29.68 -30.53
N VAL A 488 -26.85 -30.66 -30.38
CA VAL A 488 -26.12 -30.90 -29.12
C VAL A 488 -24.80 -30.08 -29.08
N ASN A 489 -24.73 -29.02 -28.24
CA ASN A 489 -23.56 -28.21 -27.80
C ASN A 489 -22.80 -27.29 -28.82
N PRO A 490 -23.25 -26.06 -29.11
CA PRO A 490 -22.49 -25.11 -29.94
C PRO A 490 -21.58 -24.15 -29.15
N LEU A 491 -20.35 -23.93 -29.63
CA LEU A 491 -19.39 -22.90 -29.16
C LEU A 491 -19.70 -21.52 -29.78
N ARG A 492 -19.73 -20.43 -29.01
CA ARG A 492 -20.03 -19.07 -29.53
C ARG A 492 -18.76 -18.24 -29.74
N VAL A 493 -18.86 -17.22 -30.58
CA VAL A 493 -17.79 -16.23 -30.82
C VAL A 493 -17.50 -15.45 -29.53
N SER A 494 -16.22 -15.23 -29.25
CA SER A 494 -15.64 -14.62 -28.04
C SER A 494 -15.71 -15.45 -26.75
N ASP A 495 -16.38 -16.61 -26.76
CA ASP A 495 -16.35 -17.51 -25.60
C ASP A 495 -14.90 -17.91 -25.34
N TYR A 496 -14.45 -17.72 -24.10
CA TYR A 496 -13.07 -18.00 -23.67
C TYR A 496 -12.00 -17.25 -24.49
N GLY A 497 -12.37 -16.18 -25.20
CA GLY A 497 -11.47 -15.38 -26.02
C GLY A 497 -11.23 -15.92 -27.43
N LEU A 498 -12.03 -16.88 -27.89
CA LEU A 498 -11.95 -17.46 -29.23
C LEU A 498 -12.76 -16.68 -30.28
N GLY A 499 -12.12 -16.29 -31.38
CA GLY A 499 -12.79 -15.67 -32.53
C GLY A 499 -13.26 -14.22 -32.34
N GLY A 500 -13.03 -13.62 -31.18
CA GLY A 500 -13.27 -12.20 -30.91
C GLY A 500 -12.09 -11.32 -31.34
N THR A 501 -12.37 -10.09 -31.76
CA THR A 501 -11.34 -9.10 -32.13
C THR A 501 -10.70 -8.40 -30.92
N THR A 502 -11.30 -8.54 -29.74
CA THR A 502 -10.81 -7.96 -28.48
C THR A 502 -10.28 -9.07 -27.59
N ALA A 503 -8.96 -9.09 -27.38
CA ALA A 503 -8.34 -10.04 -26.47
C ALA A 503 -8.80 -9.82 -25.01
N ILE A 504 -8.98 -10.91 -24.26
CA ILE A 504 -9.34 -10.85 -22.84
C ILE A 504 -8.18 -10.27 -22.05
N THR A 505 -8.33 -9.02 -21.62
CA THR A 505 -7.31 -8.32 -20.82
C THR A 505 -7.46 -8.71 -19.35
N ILE A 506 -6.39 -9.23 -18.77
CA ILE A 506 -6.34 -9.68 -17.38
C ILE A 506 -5.59 -8.64 -16.54
N ALA A 507 -6.25 -8.18 -15.47
CA ALA A 507 -5.72 -7.13 -14.60
C ALA A 507 -4.57 -7.61 -13.68
N ASP A 508 -4.54 -8.90 -13.32
CA ASP A 508 -3.45 -9.56 -12.58
C ASP A 508 -3.28 -10.96 -13.14
N ALA A 509 -2.08 -11.35 -13.54
CA ALA A 509 -1.84 -12.65 -14.15
C ALA A 509 -2.33 -13.82 -13.27
N ASN A 510 -2.34 -13.67 -11.94
CA ASN A 510 -2.83 -14.70 -11.01
C ASN A 510 -4.35 -14.91 -11.05
N ALA A 511 -5.09 -13.94 -11.59
CA ALA A 511 -6.56 -13.93 -11.61
C ALA A 511 -7.18 -14.45 -12.92
N ALA A 512 -6.37 -14.94 -13.88
CA ALA A 512 -6.90 -15.49 -15.12
C ALA A 512 -7.77 -16.75 -14.90
N GLY A 513 -8.85 -16.88 -15.67
CA GLY A 513 -9.73 -18.05 -15.72
C GLY A 513 -9.05 -19.30 -16.28
N ASN A 514 -9.68 -20.46 -16.09
CA ASN A 514 -9.01 -21.76 -16.26
C ASN A 514 -8.69 -22.09 -17.70
N ASN A 515 -9.67 -22.01 -18.61
CA ASN A 515 -9.53 -22.43 -20.00
C ASN A 515 -9.92 -21.25 -20.89
N GLN A 516 -8.96 -20.37 -21.18
CA GLN A 516 -9.22 -19.18 -22.00
C GLN A 516 -7.94 -18.59 -22.60
N PHE A 517 -8.12 -17.80 -23.65
CA PHE A 517 -7.11 -16.88 -24.14
C PHE A 517 -6.98 -15.69 -23.19
N ILE A 518 -5.76 -15.18 -23.03
CA ILE A 518 -5.41 -14.15 -22.06
C ILE A 518 -4.47 -13.12 -22.67
N ARG A 519 -4.54 -11.89 -22.15
CA ARG A 519 -3.62 -10.80 -22.44
C ARG A 519 -3.24 -10.08 -21.15
N PHE A 520 -1.96 -9.76 -21.00
CA PHE A 520 -1.41 -8.89 -19.97
C PHE A 520 -0.86 -7.63 -20.64
N ASN A 521 -1.21 -6.46 -20.11
CA ASN A 521 -0.61 -5.22 -20.58
C ASN A 521 0.74 -4.99 -19.89
N THR A 522 1.49 -3.99 -20.36
CA THR A 522 2.66 -3.49 -19.62
C THR A 522 2.26 -3.14 -18.19
N ASN A 523 3.11 -3.46 -17.22
CA ASN A 523 2.88 -3.29 -15.79
C ASN A 523 1.73 -4.13 -15.18
N THR A 524 1.20 -5.16 -15.86
CA THR A 524 0.26 -6.10 -15.23
C THR A 524 0.94 -6.82 -14.05
N PRO A 525 0.39 -6.76 -12.83
CA PRO A 525 0.89 -7.50 -11.68
C PRO A 525 1.03 -9.00 -11.94
N SER A 526 2.05 -9.60 -11.35
CA SER A 526 2.36 -11.04 -11.43
C SER A 526 2.64 -11.55 -12.86
N SER A 527 2.70 -10.68 -13.86
CA SER A 527 3.11 -11.03 -15.22
C SER A 527 4.62 -11.34 -15.29
N PRO A 528 5.11 -11.94 -16.39
CA PRO A 528 6.52 -12.29 -16.52
C PRO A 528 7.52 -11.13 -16.38
N SER A 529 7.14 -9.94 -16.85
CA SER A 529 7.94 -8.71 -16.80
C SER A 529 7.01 -7.51 -16.80
N THR A 530 7.37 -6.45 -16.08
CA THR A 530 6.62 -5.19 -16.05
C THR A 530 6.82 -4.34 -17.31
N THR A 531 7.92 -4.55 -18.04
CA THR A 531 8.31 -3.70 -19.18
C THR A 531 7.70 -4.11 -20.51
N ALA A 532 7.07 -5.29 -20.60
CA ALA A 532 6.52 -5.84 -21.83
C ALA A 532 5.04 -6.21 -21.69
N ALA A 533 4.30 -6.18 -22.81
CA ALA A 533 2.96 -6.76 -22.89
C ALA A 533 3.06 -8.24 -23.27
N TRP A 534 2.06 -9.03 -22.88
CA TRP A 534 2.04 -10.48 -23.07
C TRP A 534 0.68 -10.97 -23.55
N ALA A 535 0.64 -12.01 -24.35
CA ALA A 535 -0.59 -12.69 -24.73
C ALA A 535 -0.39 -14.20 -24.74
N GLY A 536 -1.45 -14.97 -24.56
CA GLY A 536 -1.36 -16.42 -24.64
C GLY A 536 -2.60 -17.12 -24.11
N ILE A 537 -2.38 -18.23 -23.42
CA ILE A 537 -3.44 -19.12 -22.94
C ILE A 537 -3.29 -19.45 -21.47
N SER A 538 -4.44 -19.65 -20.84
CA SER A 538 -4.59 -20.27 -19.53
C SER A 538 -5.35 -21.58 -19.75
N GLY A 539 -4.84 -22.67 -19.18
CA GLY A 539 -5.50 -23.97 -19.18
C GLY A 539 -5.52 -24.57 -17.78
N GLY A 540 -6.49 -25.43 -17.48
CA GLY A 540 -6.52 -26.07 -16.16
C GLY A 540 -7.48 -27.24 -16.05
N PHE A 541 -7.10 -28.19 -15.18
CA PHE A 541 -7.98 -29.29 -14.79
C PHE A 541 -9.10 -28.80 -13.86
N ASN A 542 -8.76 -27.88 -12.94
CA ASN A 542 -9.70 -27.23 -12.04
C ASN A 542 -9.16 -25.85 -11.59
N ASP A 543 -9.81 -25.23 -10.61
CA ASP A 543 -9.43 -23.89 -10.17
C ASP A 543 -8.05 -23.79 -9.51
N ASN A 544 -7.59 -24.86 -8.88
CA ASN A 544 -6.31 -24.87 -8.17
C ASN A 544 -5.16 -25.35 -9.06
N VAL A 545 -5.43 -26.25 -10.01
CA VAL A 545 -4.42 -26.86 -10.89
C VAL A 545 -4.56 -26.30 -12.30
N ARG A 546 -3.68 -25.35 -12.63
CA ARG A 546 -3.70 -24.58 -13.88
C ARG A 546 -2.29 -24.41 -14.46
N PHE A 547 -2.21 -24.01 -15.71
CA PHE A 547 -1.00 -23.55 -16.37
C PHE A 547 -1.27 -22.25 -17.12
N GLN A 548 -0.21 -21.46 -17.30
CA GLN A 548 -0.20 -20.32 -18.19
C GLN A 548 0.99 -20.42 -19.12
N MET A 549 0.77 -20.05 -20.37
CA MET A 549 1.81 -19.92 -21.39
C MET A 549 1.57 -18.61 -22.12
N VAL A 550 2.60 -17.76 -22.17
CA VAL A 550 2.49 -16.41 -22.75
C VAL A 550 3.72 -16.04 -23.57
N TRP A 551 3.47 -15.33 -24.66
CA TRP A 551 4.46 -14.75 -25.55
C TRP A 551 4.60 -13.26 -25.29
N GLY A 552 5.84 -12.80 -25.16
CA GLY A 552 6.17 -11.37 -25.14
C GLY A 552 5.74 -10.73 -26.45
N GLN A 553 5.11 -9.56 -26.37
CA GLN A 553 4.62 -8.81 -27.52
C GLN A 553 5.48 -7.57 -27.73
N GLY A 554 5.74 -7.21 -29.00
CA GLY A 554 6.47 -5.99 -29.36
C GLY A 554 7.99 -6.13 -29.46
N SER A 555 8.52 -7.34 -29.60
CA SER A 555 9.93 -7.61 -29.91
C SER A 555 10.06 -8.62 -31.05
N THR A 556 11.14 -8.52 -31.84
CA THR A 556 11.51 -9.50 -32.87
C THR A 556 12.12 -10.77 -32.27
N THR A 557 12.60 -10.72 -31.02
CA THR A 557 13.05 -11.88 -30.28
C THR A 557 11.87 -12.60 -29.65
N ASN A 558 11.73 -13.89 -29.94
CA ASN A 558 10.70 -14.71 -29.30
C ASN A 558 11.00 -14.86 -27.80
N GLU A 559 10.09 -14.40 -26.96
CA GLU A 559 10.14 -14.65 -25.52
C GLU A 559 8.90 -15.42 -25.07
N LEU A 560 9.08 -16.69 -24.73
CA LEU A 560 8.01 -17.57 -24.26
C LEU A 560 8.22 -17.92 -22.80
N ARG A 561 7.21 -17.63 -21.96
CA ARG A 561 7.23 -17.96 -20.55
C ARG A 561 6.06 -18.84 -20.16
N THR A 562 6.31 -19.76 -19.24
CA THR A 562 5.27 -20.58 -18.64
C THR A 562 5.34 -20.54 -17.12
N ARG A 563 4.21 -20.83 -16.48
CA ARG A 563 4.15 -21.18 -15.07
C ARG A 563 2.97 -22.09 -14.82
N VAL A 564 3.04 -22.80 -13.72
CA VAL A 564 1.94 -23.65 -13.23
C VAL A 564 1.41 -23.13 -11.91
N ARG A 565 0.14 -23.43 -11.66
CA ARG A 565 -0.52 -23.33 -10.36
C ARG A 565 -0.64 -24.73 -9.78
N ILE A 566 -0.06 -24.93 -8.60
CA ILE A 566 -0.03 -26.24 -7.94
C ILE A 566 -1.26 -26.46 -7.06
N THR A 567 -1.47 -27.68 -6.56
CA THR A 567 -2.71 -28.12 -5.91
C THR A 567 -3.17 -27.26 -4.72
N ASP A 568 -2.24 -26.59 -4.04
CA ASP A 568 -2.54 -25.68 -2.91
C ASP A 568 -3.04 -24.29 -3.36
N GLY A 569 -3.13 -24.04 -4.66
CA GLY A 569 -3.57 -22.77 -5.24
C GLY A 569 -2.44 -21.74 -5.38
N THR A 570 -1.17 -22.11 -5.19
CA THR A 570 -0.02 -21.22 -5.34
C THR A 570 0.50 -21.22 -6.77
N TRP A 571 0.84 -20.05 -7.29
CA TRP A 571 1.53 -19.91 -8.58
C TRP A 571 3.04 -20.10 -8.41
N SER A 572 3.63 -20.92 -9.26
CA SER A 572 5.09 -20.97 -9.43
C SER A 572 5.63 -19.67 -10.05
N THR A 573 6.93 -19.46 -9.89
CA THR A 573 7.65 -18.40 -10.63
C THR A 573 7.57 -18.66 -12.13
N TRP A 574 7.58 -17.61 -12.92
CA TRP A 574 7.68 -17.74 -14.38
C TRP A 574 9.01 -18.39 -14.78
N ALA A 575 8.91 -19.40 -15.64
CA ALA A 575 10.05 -20.08 -16.25
C ALA A 575 10.14 -19.70 -17.73
N ASN A 576 11.36 -19.42 -18.19
CA ASN A 576 11.65 -19.21 -19.61
C ASN A 576 11.68 -20.56 -20.33
N LEU A 577 11.08 -20.62 -21.51
CA LEU A 577 11.26 -21.76 -22.41
C LEU A 577 12.48 -21.52 -23.29
N TRP A 578 13.36 -22.51 -23.31
CA TRP A 578 14.54 -22.52 -24.18
C TRP A 578 14.15 -23.03 -25.57
N HIS A 579 14.54 -22.28 -26.61
CA HIS A 579 14.31 -22.58 -28.03
C HIS A 579 15.49 -22.10 -28.87
N SER A 580 15.46 -22.41 -30.17
CA SER A 580 16.58 -22.16 -31.10
C SER A 580 17.03 -20.69 -31.19
N THR A 581 16.19 -19.71 -30.82
CA THR A 581 16.59 -18.30 -30.86
C THR A 581 17.24 -17.81 -29.56
N ASN A 582 17.22 -18.57 -28.47
CA ASN A 582 17.88 -18.21 -27.19
C ASN A 582 18.83 -19.31 -26.66
N THR A 583 19.06 -20.35 -27.47
CA THR A 583 20.03 -21.43 -27.23
C THR A 583 20.80 -21.76 -28.51
N THR A 584 21.98 -22.36 -28.36
CA THR A 584 22.84 -22.82 -29.44
C THR A 584 23.30 -24.22 -29.14
N ILE A 585 23.66 -24.95 -30.19
CA ILE A 585 24.45 -26.16 -30.08
C ILE A 585 25.91 -25.77 -30.31
N ASP A 586 26.79 -26.17 -29.39
CA ASP A 586 28.23 -25.93 -29.51
C ASP A 586 28.93 -26.93 -30.44
N ALA A 587 30.22 -26.72 -30.71
CA ALA A 587 31.07 -27.59 -31.53
C ALA A 587 31.22 -29.05 -31.03
N ASN A 588 30.60 -29.40 -29.90
CA ASN A 588 30.58 -30.73 -29.30
C ASN A 588 29.15 -31.31 -29.18
N GLY A 589 28.12 -30.61 -29.67
CA GLY A 589 26.74 -31.08 -29.67
C GLY A 589 25.93 -30.75 -28.40
N PHE A 590 26.44 -29.92 -27.49
CA PHE A 590 25.73 -29.56 -26.25
C PHE A 590 24.91 -28.29 -26.42
N LEU A 591 23.69 -28.29 -25.85
CA LEU A 591 22.83 -27.11 -25.80
C LEU A 591 23.36 -26.12 -24.75
N LYS A 592 23.60 -24.88 -25.16
CA LYS A 592 24.04 -23.78 -24.29
C LYS A 592 23.15 -22.57 -24.42
N LYS A 593 23.01 -21.80 -23.33
CA LYS A 593 22.42 -20.45 -23.38
C LYS A 593 23.20 -19.66 -24.43
N ALA A 594 22.48 -19.13 -25.40
CA ALA A 594 23.08 -18.53 -26.56
C ALA A 594 22.58 -17.12 -26.80
N SER A 595 23.42 -16.44 -27.58
CA SER A 595 23.21 -15.16 -28.21
C SER A 595 23.86 -13.98 -27.50
N PRO A 596 24.57 -13.10 -28.24
CA PRO A 596 25.06 -13.22 -29.64
C PRO A 596 26.23 -14.23 -29.83
N ILE A 597 26.31 -14.95 -30.98
CA ILE A 597 27.34 -15.99 -31.22
C ILE A 597 27.94 -15.93 -32.63
N ALA A 598 29.26 -16.20 -32.70
CA ALA A 598 30.02 -16.34 -33.93
C ALA A 598 30.83 -17.66 -33.94
N ARG A 599 30.69 -18.47 -35.00
CA ARG A 599 31.33 -19.78 -35.19
C ARG A 599 32.55 -19.66 -36.10
N LEU A 600 33.74 -19.55 -35.53
CA LEU A 600 34.98 -19.32 -36.27
C LEU A 600 35.55 -20.61 -36.85
N SER A 601 35.89 -20.60 -38.14
CA SER A 601 36.42 -21.74 -38.90
C SER A 601 37.68 -21.36 -39.67
N SER A 602 38.57 -22.32 -39.90
CA SER A 602 39.70 -22.15 -40.83
C SER A 602 39.32 -22.34 -42.30
N ASN A 603 38.27 -23.12 -42.56
CA ASN A 603 37.79 -23.46 -43.90
C ASN A 603 36.27 -23.77 -43.88
N PRO A 604 35.40 -22.75 -43.94
CA PRO A 604 33.96 -22.90 -43.90
C PRO A 604 33.37 -23.83 -44.97
N GLU A 605 33.99 -23.92 -46.15
CA GLU A 605 33.51 -24.75 -47.28
C GLU A 605 33.57 -26.25 -47.01
N LYS A 606 34.37 -26.67 -46.02
CA LYS A 606 34.53 -28.07 -45.62
C LYS A 606 33.76 -28.44 -44.36
N MET A 607 32.85 -27.58 -43.93
CA MET A 607 32.02 -27.82 -42.76
C MET A 607 30.80 -28.67 -43.10
N ALA A 608 30.30 -29.41 -42.10
CA ALA A 608 29.01 -30.07 -42.19
C ALA A 608 27.87 -29.02 -42.23
N ASP A 609 26.72 -29.38 -42.78
CA ASP A 609 25.55 -28.49 -42.93
C ASP A 609 25.12 -27.83 -41.60
N GLU A 610 25.29 -28.54 -40.48
CA GLU A 610 24.99 -28.08 -39.11
C GLU A 610 25.77 -26.81 -38.71
N TYR A 611 26.90 -26.52 -39.36
CA TYR A 611 27.69 -25.32 -39.11
C TYR A 611 26.93 -24.03 -39.44
N LEU A 612 26.08 -24.05 -40.47
CA LEU A 612 25.26 -22.92 -40.90
C LEU A 612 23.80 -23.00 -40.44
N ASP A 613 23.43 -24.01 -39.65
CA ASP A 613 22.06 -24.14 -39.14
C ASP A 613 21.70 -22.99 -38.20
N GLY A 614 20.94 -22.02 -38.71
CA GLY A 614 20.58 -20.78 -38.01
C GLY A 614 21.66 -19.68 -38.02
N PHE A 615 22.72 -19.83 -38.83
CA PHE A 615 23.83 -18.89 -38.93
C PHE A 615 24.09 -18.48 -40.39
N THR A 616 24.50 -17.23 -40.61
CA THR A 616 24.90 -16.70 -41.91
C THR A 616 26.42 -16.63 -41.99
N LEU A 617 27.01 -17.13 -43.08
CA LEU A 617 28.45 -17.08 -43.28
C LEU A 617 28.92 -15.67 -43.61
N SER A 618 29.97 -15.20 -42.94
CA SER A 618 30.58 -13.88 -43.07
C SER A 618 32.10 -13.98 -42.98
N GLY A 619 32.76 -14.19 -44.12
CA GLY A 619 34.20 -14.50 -44.16
C GLY A 619 34.50 -15.89 -43.59
N LEU A 620 35.37 -15.97 -42.59
CA LEU A 620 35.74 -17.22 -41.90
C LEU A 620 34.86 -17.55 -40.68
N VAL A 621 33.76 -16.82 -40.48
CA VAL A 621 32.88 -16.99 -39.33
C VAL A 621 31.42 -17.07 -39.75
N ALA A 622 30.66 -17.97 -39.12
CA ALA A 622 29.21 -18.01 -39.28
C ALA A 622 28.54 -17.35 -38.07
N VAL A 623 27.60 -16.43 -38.30
CA VAL A 623 27.05 -15.54 -37.26
C VAL A 623 25.53 -15.71 -37.17
N ASN A 624 24.98 -15.71 -35.95
CA ASN A 624 23.53 -15.76 -35.77
C ASN A 624 22.91 -14.37 -35.98
N SER A 625 21.57 -14.29 -36.02
CA SER A 625 20.86 -13.02 -36.28
C SER A 625 21.19 -11.90 -35.28
N GLU A 626 21.55 -12.23 -34.04
CA GLU A 626 21.93 -11.21 -33.05
C GLU A 626 23.42 -10.82 -33.13
N ALA A 627 24.24 -11.57 -33.87
CA ALA A 627 25.66 -11.26 -34.15
C ALA A 627 25.85 -10.74 -35.59
N GLU A 628 24.79 -10.15 -36.17
CA GLU A 628 24.85 -9.55 -37.50
C GLU A 628 25.94 -8.46 -37.59
N GLY A 629 26.68 -8.42 -38.70
CA GLY A 629 27.80 -7.49 -38.89
C GLY A 629 29.17 -8.01 -38.45
N ILE A 630 29.25 -9.17 -37.80
CA ILE A 630 30.52 -9.81 -37.46
C ILE A 630 31.18 -10.42 -38.70
N THR A 631 32.49 -10.22 -38.84
CA THR A 631 33.33 -10.77 -39.91
C THR A 631 34.60 -11.37 -39.32
N ALA A 632 35.21 -12.34 -40.00
CA ALA A 632 36.51 -12.88 -39.62
C ALA A 632 37.43 -13.13 -40.80
N GLU A 633 38.72 -12.87 -40.60
CA GLU A 633 39.79 -13.12 -41.57
C GLU A 633 40.98 -13.84 -40.93
N ARG A 634 41.74 -14.58 -41.75
CA ARG A 634 42.96 -15.27 -41.33
C ARG A 634 44.16 -14.38 -41.60
N VAL A 635 44.87 -14.01 -40.53
CA VAL A 635 46.03 -13.10 -40.58
C VAL A 635 47.33 -13.88 -40.75
N ALA A 636 47.45 -15.04 -40.10
CA ALA A 636 48.58 -15.97 -40.24
C ALA A 636 48.14 -17.42 -39.97
N VAL A 637 49.04 -18.39 -40.11
CA VAL A 637 48.75 -19.80 -39.75
C VAL A 637 48.35 -19.86 -38.27
N GLY A 638 47.12 -20.31 -38.00
CA GLY A 638 46.59 -20.36 -36.65
C GLY A 638 46.25 -18.99 -36.04
N GLU A 639 46.19 -17.90 -36.80
CA GLU A 639 45.82 -16.58 -36.26
C GLU A 639 44.68 -15.96 -37.06
N TYR A 640 43.58 -15.66 -36.36
CA TYR A 640 42.34 -15.17 -36.92
C TYR A 640 41.93 -13.88 -36.23
N LYS A 641 41.44 -12.91 -37.01
CA LYS A 641 40.92 -11.64 -36.52
C LYS A 641 39.41 -11.62 -36.72
N VAL A 642 38.67 -11.38 -35.64
CA VAL A 642 37.21 -11.25 -35.61
C VAL A 642 36.85 -9.81 -35.27
N SER A 643 36.08 -9.16 -36.15
CA SER A 643 35.76 -7.73 -36.06
C SER A 643 34.25 -7.48 -36.10
N GLY A 644 33.81 -6.37 -35.49
CA GLY A 644 32.41 -5.91 -35.45
C GLY A 644 31.71 -6.09 -34.08
N SER A 645 32.36 -6.72 -33.11
CA SER A 645 31.84 -6.85 -31.74
C SER A 645 32.42 -5.79 -30.80
N LEU A 646 31.83 -5.66 -29.62
CA LEU A 646 32.37 -4.94 -28.46
C LEU A 646 33.24 -5.85 -27.57
N GLY A 647 33.75 -6.97 -28.12
CA GLY A 647 34.45 -8.01 -27.37
C GLY A 647 33.58 -9.22 -27.00
N PHE A 648 33.97 -9.96 -25.96
CA PHE A 648 33.25 -11.13 -25.47
C PHE A 648 32.03 -10.75 -24.62
N ALA A 649 31.04 -11.65 -24.56
CA ALA A 649 29.90 -11.48 -23.67
C ALA A 649 30.33 -11.35 -22.19
N VAL A 650 29.61 -10.50 -21.43
CA VAL A 650 29.90 -10.21 -20.01
C VAL A 650 29.42 -11.33 -19.09
N GLU A 651 28.39 -12.08 -19.48
CA GLU A 651 27.83 -13.18 -18.71
C GLU A 651 27.94 -14.51 -19.45
N GLY A 652 28.22 -15.60 -18.73
CA GLY A 652 28.18 -16.96 -19.28
C GLY A 652 29.52 -17.45 -19.85
N TRP A 653 29.46 -18.29 -20.89
CA TRP A 653 30.63 -18.80 -21.59
C TRP A 653 31.04 -17.83 -22.71
N ASN A 654 32.35 -17.75 -22.97
CA ASN A 654 32.91 -16.83 -23.97
C ASN A 654 33.53 -17.56 -25.17
N ILE A 655 34.18 -18.70 -24.94
CA ILE A 655 34.87 -19.48 -25.96
C ILE A 655 34.61 -20.96 -25.73
N GLU A 656 34.25 -21.70 -26.78
CA GLU A 656 34.24 -23.16 -26.76
C GLU A 656 35.20 -23.72 -27.82
N VAL A 657 36.07 -24.63 -27.39
CA VAL A 657 37.13 -25.23 -28.23
C VAL A 657 36.70 -26.65 -28.61
N PRO A 658 36.87 -27.08 -29.88
CA PRO A 658 36.43 -28.39 -30.32
C PRO A 658 37.21 -29.52 -29.63
N GLN A 659 36.51 -30.58 -29.23
CA GLN A 659 37.08 -31.72 -28.49
C GLN A 659 36.96 -33.03 -29.28
N ASP A 660 37.81 -34.02 -28.98
CA ASP A 660 37.66 -35.39 -29.44
C ASP A 660 36.61 -36.17 -28.62
N VAL A 661 36.31 -37.41 -29.04
CA VAL A 661 35.35 -38.30 -28.36
C VAL A 661 35.72 -38.65 -26.92
N ASN A 662 36.96 -38.42 -26.50
CA ASN A 662 37.44 -38.67 -25.14
C ASN A 662 37.48 -37.39 -24.29
N GLY A 663 36.96 -36.27 -24.80
CA GLY A 663 36.95 -34.97 -24.11
C GLY A 663 38.27 -34.19 -24.19
N ASN A 664 39.22 -34.62 -25.02
CA ASN A 664 40.46 -33.86 -25.18
C ASN A 664 40.25 -32.73 -26.19
N ARG A 665 40.54 -31.49 -25.79
CA ARG A 665 40.58 -30.33 -26.70
C ARG A 665 41.50 -30.61 -27.88
N LEU A 666 41.07 -30.38 -29.11
CA LEU A 666 41.88 -30.71 -30.30
C LEU A 666 43.06 -29.75 -30.52
N CYS A 667 42.91 -28.49 -30.11
CA CYS A 667 43.90 -27.42 -30.23
C CYS A 667 44.00 -26.61 -28.93
N PHE A 668 45.05 -25.81 -28.81
CA PHE A 668 45.17 -24.78 -27.80
C PHE A 668 44.76 -23.43 -28.41
N VAL A 669 43.90 -22.70 -27.70
CA VAL A 669 43.37 -21.40 -28.16
C VAL A 669 43.70 -20.34 -27.11
N SER A 670 44.30 -19.23 -27.55
CA SER A 670 44.51 -18.02 -26.77
C SER A 670 43.91 -16.83 -27.50
N THR A 671 43.36 -15.88 -26.75
CA THR A 671 42.65 -14.73 -27.33
C THR A 671 43.13 -13.41 -26.74
N GLU A 672 43.18 -12.38 -27.57
CA GLU A 672 43.46 -10.99 -27.17
C GLU A 672 42.33 -10.11 -27.71
N VAL A 673 41.79 -9.21 -26.88
CA VAL A 673 40.73 -8.25 -27.27
C VAL A 673 41.34 -6.86 -27.30
N ALA A 674 41.22 -6.17 -28.43
CA ALA A 674 41.66 -4.79 -28.59
C ALA A 674 40.64 -3.80 -28.00
N GLU A 675 41.06 -2.55 -27.76
CA GLU A 675 40.18 -1.50 -27.21
C GLU A 675 38.96 -1.20 -28.10
N ASP A 676 39.05 -1.47 -29.40
CA ASP A 676 37.97 -1.31 -30.36
C ASP A 676 36.99 -2.51 -30.41
N GLY A 677 37.18 -3.51 -29.54
CA GLY A 677 36.36 -4.72 -29.46
C GLY A 677 36.79 -5.85 -30.40
N THR A 678 37.78 -5.63 -31.27
CA THR A 678 38.33 -6.67 -32.15
C THR A 678 38.95 -7.80 -31.36
N ILE A 679 38.63 -9.05 -31.71
CA ILE A 679 39.14 -10.25 -31.05
C ILE A 679 40.15 -10.94 -31.96
N THR A 680 41.38 -11.11 -31.48
CA THR A 680 42.40 -11.94 -32.12
C THR A 680 42.39 -13.33 -31.49
N VAL A 681 42.13 -14.36 -32.30
CA VAL A 681 42.10 -15.77 -31.89
C VAL A 681 43.34 -16.47 -32.44
N LYS A 682 44.24 -16.89 -31.53
CA LYS A 682 45.46 -17.64 -31.85
C LYS A 682 45.28 -19.11 -31.48
N VAL A 683 45.54 -20.00 -32.43
CA VAL A 683 45.33 -21.44 -32.40
C VAL A 683 46.68 -22.13 -32.61
N SER A 684 47.02 -23.08 -31.73
CA SER A 684 48.30 -23.78 -31.76
C SER A 684 48.15 -25.24 -31.34
N LYS A 685 49.16 -26.06 -31.67
CA LYS A 685 49.28 -27.41 -31.13
C LYS A 685 49.41 -27.34 -29.62
N ARG A 686 48.85 -28.33 -28.94
CA ARG A 686 48.98 -28.46 -27.48
C ARG A 686 50.41 -28.91 -27.14
N ARG A 687 51.12 -28.15 -26.31
CA ARG A 687 52.41 -28.55 -25.74
C ARG A 687 52.26 -28.66 -24.23
N PHE A 688 52.66 -29.79 -23.64
CA PHE A 688 52.67 -29.92 -22.19
C PHE A 688 53.96 -29.28 -21.64
N ASP A 689 53.81 -28.25 -20.82
CA ASP A 689 54.91 -27.64 -20.08
C ASP A 689 55.08 -28.40 -18.75
N ILE A 690 56.21 -29.07 -18.61
CA ILE A 690 56.50 -29.93 -17.47
C ILE A 690 56.74 -29.14 -16.19
N ASP A 691 57.22 -27.90 -16.29
CA ASP A 691 57.58 -27.07 -15.13
C ASP A 691 56.35 -26.42 -14.50
N THR A 692 55.35 -26.05 -15.32
CA THR A 692 54.09 -25.47 -14.85
C THR A 692 52.94 -26.46 -14.76
N ALA A 693 53.18 -27.73 -15.14
CA ALA A 693 52.16 -28.78 -15.28
C ALA A 693 50.90 -28.33 -16.05
N ALA A 694 51.09 -27.47 -17.07
CA ALA A 694 50.02 -26.85 -17.82
C ALA A 694 50.16 -27.14 -19.32
N ILE A 695 49.04 -27.22 -20.03
CA ILE A 695 49.05 -27.21 -21.49
C ILE A 695 49.25 -25.75 -21.92
N VAL A 696 50.35 -25.50 -22.63
CA VAL A 696 50.71 -24.20 -23.20
C VAL A 696 50.64 -24.24 -24.72
N ALA A 697 50.71 -23.06 -25.34
CA ALA A 697 50.81 -22.94 -26.80
C ALA A 697 52.09 -23.63 -27.32
N GLY A 698 51.93 -24.45 -28.35
CA GLY A 698 53.00 -25.04 -29.14
C GLY A 698 53.14 -24.36 -30.50
N GLU A 699 53.50 -25.13 -31.53
CA GLU A 699 53.57 -24.62 -32.90
C GLU A 699 52.19 -24.13 -33.39
N PRO A 700 52.10 -22.96 -34.06
CA PRO A 700 50.85 -22.48 -34.64
C PRO A 700 50.20 -23.52 -35.54
N MET A 701 48.87 -23.65 -35.44
CA MET A 701 48.09 -24.53 -36.30
C MET A 701 46.72 -23.91 -36.55
N ASP A 702 46.16 -24.14 -37.73
CA ASP A 702 44.80 -23.73 -38.01
C ASP A 702 43.77 -24.57 -37.26
N ILE A 703 42.54 -24.03 -37.16
CA ILE A 703 41.40 -24.75 -36.59
C ILE A 703 41.24 -26.08 -37.38
N PRO A 704 41.14 -27.24 -36.70
CA PRO A 704 41.04 -28.52 -37.39
C PRO A 704 39.89 -28.56 -38.42
N GLU A 705 40.14 -29.16 -39.57
CA GLU A 705 39.16 -29.26 -40.66
C GLU A 705 37.85 -29.91 -40.18
N GLY A 706 36.71 -29.34 -40.59
CA GLY A 706 35.38 -29.78 -40.14
C GLY A 706 35.02 -29.42 -38.70
N ARG A 707 35.84 -28.63 -37.99
CA ARG A 707 35.58 -28.16 -36.62
C ARG A 707 35.69 -26.65 -36.52
N TRP A 708 34.92 -26.03 -35.62
CA TRP A 708 34.90 -24.59 -35.39
C TRP A 708 35.16 -24.26 -33.91
N ILE A 709 35.42 -22.98 -33.64
CA ILE A 709 35.48 -22.40 -32.29
C ILE A 709 34.25 -21.51 -32.13
N ASP A 710 33.42 -21.77 -31.12
CA ASP A 710 32.31 -20.88 -30.81
C ASP A 710 32.81 -19.70 -29.97
N LEU A 711 32.46 -18.48 -30.38
CA LEU A 711 32.74 -17.24 -29.68
C LEU A 711 31.40 -16.60 -29.29
N ARG A 712 31.22 -16.27 -28.02
CA ARG A 712 30.05 -15.53 -27.56
C ARG A 712 30.39 -14.06 -27.41
N LEU A 713 29.69 -13.23 -28.14
CA LEU A 713 30.08 -11.83 -28.37
C LEU A 713 29.17 -10.87 -27.63
N GLN A 714 29.70 -9.71 -27.29
CA GLN A 714 28.91 -8.54 -26.94
C GLN A 714 28.75 -7.70 -28.21
N MET A 715 27.52 -7.38 -28.59
CA MET A 715 27.22 -6.63 -29.81
C MET A 715 26.86 -5.18 -29.52
N PRO A 716 27.19 -4.23 -30.40
CA PRO A 716 26.67 -2.87 -30.32
C PRO A 716 25.14 -2.86 -30.48
N PRO A 717 24.42 -1.90 -29.88
CA PRO A 717 22.99 -1.75 -30.08
C PRO A 717 22.69 -1.44 -31.56
N VAL A 718 21.68 -2.10 -32.12
CA VAL A 718 21.22 -1.89 -33.49
C VAL A 718 20.28 -0.68 -33.51
N ASP A 719 20.57 0.35 -34.31
CA ASP A 719 19.68 1.51 -34.49
C ASP A 719 18.46 1.10 -35.33
N GLU A 720 17.27 1.12 -34.71
CA GLU A 720 15.98 0.91 -35.39
C GLU A 720 15.57 2.17 -36.18
N ASP A 721 16.22 2.47 -37.30
CA ASP A 721 15.71 3.46 -38.26
C ASP A 721 16.11 3.13 -39.70
N ASN A 722 15.29 2.30 -40.34
CA ASN A 722 15.21 2.20 -41.80
C ASN A 722 13.82 1.66 -42.19
N THR A 723 12.79 2.45 -41.89
CA THR A 723 11.51 2.34 -42.60
C THR A 723 11.70 2.87 -44.02
N ILE A 724 11.79 1.98 -44.99
CA ILE A 724 11.63 2.37 -46.40
C ILE A 724 10.13 2.45 -46.67
N ASP A 725 9.62 3.68 -46.79
CA ASP A 725 8.35 3.99 -47.46
C ASP A 725 8.31 3.31 -48.83
N MET A 726 7.34 2.42 -49.05
CA MET A 726 6.96 1.99 -50.40
C MET A 726 5.61 2.62 -50.74
N GLU A 727 5.65 3.57 -51.67
CA GLU A 727 4.51 4.20 -52.33
C GLU A 727 3.54 3.16 -52.93
N GLU A 728 2.24 3.43 -52.81
CA GLU A 728 1.16 2.75 -53.53
C GLU A 728 1.34 2.84 -55.06
N PRO A 729 1.18 1.75 -55.82
CA PRO A 729 0.99 1.85 -57.27
C PRO A 729 -0.47 2.21 -57.59
N GLU A 730 -0.64 3.27 -58.40
CA GLU A 730 -1.89 3.78 -58.95
C GLU A 730 -2.72 2.71 -59.70
N SER A 731 -4.04 2.84 -59.58
CA SER A 731 -5.04 2.04 -60.28
C SER A 731 -5.20 2.46 -61.75
N GLU A 732 -4.91 1.56 -62.70
CA GLU A 732 -5.35 1.71 -64.09
C GLU A 732 -6.59 0.84 -64.41
N ASN A 733 -7.64 1.53 -64.84
CA ASN A 733 -8.86 1.01 -65.44
C ASN A 733 -8.58 0.15 -66.68
N ARG A 734 -9.23 -1.01 -66.77
CA ARG A 734 -9.64 -1.61 -68.05
C ARG A 734 -11.09 -2.06 -67.97
N GLU A 735 -11.98 -1.19 -68.45
CA GLU A 735 -13.24 -1.62 -69.04
C GLU A 735 -12.97 -2.19 -70.44
N GLY A 736 -13.64 -3.29 -70.76
CA GLY A 736 -13.55 -4.00 -72.03
C GLY A 736 -14.74 -4.93 -72.16
N GLU A 737 -15.86 -4.30 -72.51
CA GLU A 737 -17.13 -4.84 -72.99
C GLU A 737 -16.96 -6.00 -73.99
N ILE A 738 -17.73 -7.09 -73.84
CA ILE A 738 -18.14 -7.95 -74.95
C ILE A 738 -19.66 -8.11 -74.91
N THR A 739 -20.20 -7.94 -76.11
CA THR A 739 -21.57 -7.81 -76.59
C THR A 739 -22.47 -9.03 -76.43
N THR A 740 -23.77 -8.75 -76.51
CA THR A 740 -24.93 -9.62 -76.77
C THR A 740 -24.71 -10.84 -77.67
N ASP A 741 -25.13 -12.01 -77.19
CA ASP A 741 -26.26 -12.82 -77.72
C ASP A 741 -26.74 -13.85 -76.68
#